data_AF-A0A3D2AJM6-F1
#
_entry.id   AF-A0A3D2AJM6-F1
#
_cell.length_a   1.000
_cell.length_b   1.000
_cell.length_c   1.000
_cell.angle_alpha   90.00
_cell.angle_beta   90.00
_cell.angle_gamma   90.00
#
_symmetry.space_group_name_H-M   'P 1'
#
loop_
_entity.id
_entity.type
_entity.pdbx_description
1 polymer ?
#
loop_
_entity_poly.entity_id
_entity_poly.type
_entity_poly.pdbx_seq_one_letter_code
_entity_poly.pdbx_strand_id
1 'polypeptide(L)'
;MRVLYSLILVAFATVCSTHALSSGSVLDGVWSNNYGSVMKLSVSQTGEVSGCYSSTTGSSGAYHVSGFFDITPVAQPASDAIHQSALAIAIPWHSYLTSSKSDPSWHWTSSMAGMYYIDPANSQEKLELVNALNTTTLLSGYNLETGLYPETLFFSRYKDQNWKCPITNDFSEPNLANLIDGSWIGQDYALSLVDLGSGFINGTAQLGTSYYPVRGFYDYDPLVPGAADNISISLVVSNLSADGISNEHSQIALTGLIDQQTRTDMSLYGFKTFAATTFTSTVLSNSHFYKTNELENYTSSVLQNEYTDVQGSYVNAIGIPLHVGLAKNNGGTPWYGELSFGNMNSNKSNSNRQQLRFMMDTGTSSVWVASSDCTSWACQYHSQYDKNYSDKWCYGDDVILTQCSKTGPHNGSSELGPWGKFDYRYMIDELTLSGVIQNNGSQKIGSIQYDVMPFLEATQLINGTNPPNTNWNDLVADGSMGVPSNDPFINTTLVSNLYRLGYMQDKVVSYYTSKDYSRGEVIFGGVDQSKYDPSSLEFFDLDPDVASKILTPNQVSYLWGTKLVGVSTAARGPISLTNNTELGLPYVAFCPDSGSSRFKGDVKLIAAIKTAITGSDQDLTVFSSQARDVFTNVVLSLENSKGSVIDYVVTPAQYFQTFPNDGLNTKYPVDKFPNMYVLGFHGLESSSSSGAQNVLIGGSLFMDNFYTIFNYPVAGRGSVGIASRIQ
;
A
#
# COMPACT_ATOMS: atom_id res chain seq x y z
N MET A 1 -4.50 -53.77 1.46
CA MET A 1 -5.95 -53.62 1.72
C MET A 1 -6.33 -52.25 1.21
N ARG A 2 -6.79 -52.08 -0.04
CA ARG A 2 -8.14 -52.38 -0.58
C ARG A 2 -9.28 -51.76 0.26
N VAL A 3 -9.89 -50.74 -0.35
CA VAL A 3 -11.32 -50.38 -0.35
C VAL A 3 -11.93 -49.97 1.00
N LEU A 4 -12.48 -48.75 1.04
CA LEU A 4 -13.87 -48.41 1.42
C LEU A 4 -13.89 -46.95 1.88
N TYR A 5 -14.63 -46.08 1.19
CA TYR A 5 -15.62 -45.19 1.81
C TYR A 5 -16.50 -44.60 0.69
N SER A 6 -17.62 -45.28 0.45
CA SER A 6 -18.79 -44.75 -0.23
C SER A 6 -19.99 -45.00 0.67
N LEU A 7 -20.94 -44.06 0.61
CA LEU A 7 -22.28 -44.02 1.22
C LEU A 7 -22.37 -43.59 2.69
N ILE A 8 -23.00 -42.43 2.92
CA ILE A 8 -24.39 -42.34 3.40
C ILE A 8 -25.01 -41.06 2.82
N LEU A 9 -26.11 -41.22 2.07
CA LEU A 9 -26.94 -40.17 1.51
C LEU A 9 -28.39 -40.69 1.60
N VAL A 10 -29.21 -40.11 2.49
CA VAL A 10 -30.69 -40.15 2.52
C VAL A 10 -31.10 -38.92 3.36
N ALA A 11 -31.56 -37.79 2.80
CA ALA A 11 -32.79 -37.47 2.07
C ALA A 11 -33.67 -36.54 2.92
N PHE A 12 -33.96 -35.34 2.39
CA PHE A 12 -35.27 -34.70 2.54
C PHE A 12 -35.59 -34.03 1.20
N ALA A 13 -36.49 -34.66 0.45
CA ALA A 13 -37.08 -34.09 -0.74
C ALA A 13 -38.42 -33.46 -0.37
N THR A 14 -38.57 -32.16 -0.63
CA THR A 14 -39.88 -31.52 -0.75
C THR A 14 -40.04 -31.08 -2.19
N VAL A 15 -41.15 -31.53 -2.77
CA VAL A 15 -41.51 -31.43 -4.18
C VAL A 15 -41.73 -29.96 -4.58
N CYS A 16 -40.99 -29.50 -5.59
CA CYS A 16 -41.41 -28.38 -6.44
C CYS A 16 -41.23 -28.77 -7.90
N SER A 17 -42.26 -28.49 -8.69
CA SER A 17 -42.47 -28.93 -10.07
C SER A 17 -41.34 -28.54 -11.02
N THR A 18 -40.79 -29.53 -11.72
CA THR A 18 -39.84 -29.35 -12.82
C THR A 18 -40.57 -28.88 -14.08
N HIS A 19 -40.46 -27.59 -14.40
CA HIS A 19 -40.38 -27.20 -15.80
C HIS A 19 -38.93 -27.41 -16.24
N ALA A 20 -38.71 -28.34 -17.18
CA ALA A 20 -37.44 -28.54 -17.82
C ALA A 20 -37.08 -27.26 -18.61
N LEU A 21 -36.27 -26.40 -18.00
CA LEU A 21 -35.59 -25.29 -18.68
C LEU A 21 -34.51 -25.89 -19.59
N SER A 22 -34.50 -25.47 -20.85
CA SER A 22 -33.41 -25.74 -21.78
C SER A 22 -32.09 -25.30 -21.15
N SER A 23 -31.15 -26.23 -21.02
CA SER A 23 -29.97 -26.15 -20.16
C SER A 23 -28.80 -25.36 -20.76
N GLY A 24 -29.03 -24.13 -21.21
CA GLY A 24 -27.96 -23.24 -21.69
C GLY A 24 -28.04 -21.86 -21.04
N SER A 25 -26.90 -21.31 -20.64
CA SER A 25 -26.78 -19.90 -20.21
C SER A 25 -27.10 -18.97 -21.37
N VAL A 26 -27.54 -17.74 -21.07
CA VAL A 26 -27.73 -16.68 -22.09
C VAL A 26 -26.47 -16.38 -22.89
N LEU A 27 -25.28 -16.59 -22.32
CA LEU A 27 -24.01 -16.38 -23.02
C LEU A 27 -23.65 -17.53 -24.00
N ASP A 28 -24.23 -18.72 -23.83
CA ASP A 28 -23.88 -19.91 -24.61
C ASP A 28 -24.12 -19.71 -26.10
N GLY A 29 -23.14 -20.04 -26.92
CA GLY A 29 -23.27 -20.04 -28.39
C GLY A 29 -22.06 -19.47 -29.11
N VAL A 30 -22.27 -19.08 -30.36
CA VAL A 30 -21.21 -18.60 -31.25
C VAL A 30 -21.34 -17.10 -31.49
N TRP A 31 -20.22 -16.40 -31.35
CA TRP A 31 -20.08 -14.96 -31.37
C TRP A 31 -19.06 -14.58 -32.44
N SER A 32 -19.25 -13.45 -33.12
CA SER A 32 -18.25 -12.89 -34.03
C SER A 32 -18.04 -11.41 -33.76
N ASN A 33 -16.77 -10.98 -33.82
CA ASN A 33 -16.43 -9.57 -33.64
C ASN A 33 -16.40 -8.80 -34.98
N ASN A 34 -16.18 -7.49 -34.87
CA ASN A 34 -16.03 -6.56 -35.98
C ASN A 34 -14.81 -6.82 -36.89
N TYR A 35 -13.87 -7.67 -36.48
CA TYR A 35 -12.71 -8.08 -37.28
C TYR A 35 -12.91 -9.42 -38.02
N GLY A 36 -14.06 -10.08 -37.82
CA GLY A 36 -14.38 -11.36 -38.44
C GLY A 36 -13.93 -12.59 -37.64
N SER A 37 -13.25 -12.39 -36.50
CA SER A 37 -12.90 -13.46 -35.58
C SER A 37 -14.15 -14.05 -34.95
N VAL A 38 -14.12 -15.37 -34.69
CA VAL A 38 -15.27 -16.14 -34.20
C VAL A 38 -14.93 -16.80 -32.88
N MET A 39 -15.84 -16.74 -31.91
CA MET A 39 -15.69 -17.33 -30.59
C MET A 39 -16.89 -18.20 -30.25
N LYS A 40 -16.66 -19.42 -29.77
CA LYS A 40 -17.71 -20.29 -29.23
C LYS A 40 -17.56 -20.40 -27.73
N LEU A 41 -18.61 -20.07 -26.99
CA LEU A 41 -18.62 -20.08 -25.53
C LEU A 41 -19.63 -21.09 -24.99
N SER A 42 -19.32 -21.64 -23.82
CA SER A 42 -20.20 -22.46 -23.00
C SER A 42 -19.98 -22.08 -21.54
N VAL A 43 -21.07 -21.88 -20.80
CA VAL A 43 -21.07 -21.43 -19.41
C VAL A 43 -21.69 -22.51 -18.54
N SER A 44 -20.99 -22.85 -17.46
CA SER A 44 -21.49 -23.78 -16.46
C SER A 44 -22.54 -23.14 -15.54
N GLN A 45 -23.16 -23.96 -14.70
CA GLN A 45 -24.10 -23.50 -13.67
C GLN A 45 -23.44 -22.66 -12.57
N THR A 46 -22.10 -22.65 -12.48
CA THR A 46 -21.35 -21.83 -11.51
C THR A 46 -20.79 -20.57 -12.15
N GLY A 47 -21.11 -20.28 -13.41
CA GLY A 47 -20.61 -19.12 -14.14
C GLY A 47 -19.24 -19.33 -14.79
N GLU A 48 -18.63 -20.51 -14.68
CA GLU A 48 -17.37 -20.79 -15.39
C GLU A 48 -17.60 -20.81 -16.91
N VAL A 49 -16.78 -20.09 -17.64
CA VAL A 49 -16.78 -19.99 -19.10
C VAL A 49 -15.68 -20.86 -19.66
N SER A 50 -16.00 -21.63 -20.69
CA SER A 50 -15.04 -22.37 -21.50
C SER A 50 -15.40 -22.24 -22.97
N GLY A 51 -14.42 -22.35 -23.85
CA GLY A 51 -14.68 -22.18 -25.27
C GLY A 51 -13.44 -22.17 -26.14
N CYS A 52 -13.61 -21.61 -27.33
CA CYS A 52 -12.50 -21.32 -28.21
C CYS A 52 -12.72 -20.09 -29.07
N TYR A 53 -11.61 -19.48 -29.44
CA TYR A 53 -11.52 -18.27 -30.24
C TYR A 53 -10.72 -18.57 -31.51
N SER A 54 -11.25 -18.18 -32.67
CA SER A 54 -10.60 -18.29 -33.96
C SER A 54 -10.35 -16.88 -34.49
N SER A 55 -9.08 -16.50 -34.61
CA SER A 55 -8.72 -15.18 -35.15
C SER A 55 -8.54 -15.22 -36.66
N THR A 56 -9.01 -14.18 -37.34
CA THR A 56 -8.75 -13.94 -38.78
C THR A 56 -7.80 -12.78 -39.05
N THR A 57 -7.38 -12.06 -38.00
CA THR A 57 -6.53 -10.87 -38.07
C THR A 57 -5.32 -11.03 -37.15
N GLY A 58 -4.12 -10.76 -37.66
CA GLY A 58 -2.88 -11.00 -36.89
C GLY A 58 -2.44 -12.46 -37.00
N SER A 59 -2.30 -13.10 -35.86
CA SER A 59 -2.00 -14.54 -35.77
C SER A 59 -3.24 -15.38 -36.10
N SER A 60 -3.21 -16.05 -37.25
CA SER A 60 -4.31 -16.90 -37.71
C SER A 60 -4.22 -18.25 -37.01
N GLY A 61 -5.22 -18.58 -36.21
CA GLY A 61 -5.20 -19.79 -35.38
C GLY A 61 -6.50 -20.01 -34.62
N ALA A 62 -6.52 -21.09 -33.85
CA ALA A 62 -7.59 -21.39 -32.91
C ALA A 62 -7.04 -21.59 -31.50
N TYR A 63 -7.66 -20.92 -30.54
CA TYR A 63 -7.16 -20.71 -29.20
C TYR A 63 -8.21 -21.08 -28.16
N HIS A 64 -7.77 -21.59 -27.02
CA HIS A 64 -8.68 -21.85 -25.90
C HIS A 64 -9.21 -20.55 -25.29
N VAL A 65 -10.41 -20.64 -24.72
CA VAL A 65 -11.02 -19.56 -23.93
C VAL A 65 -11.41 -20.14 -22.58
N SER A 66 -11.06 -19.44 -21.50
CA SER A 66 -11.42 -19.79 -20.13
C SER A 66 -11.79 -18.54 -19.35
N GLY A 67 -12.80 -18.60 -18.48
CA GLY A 67 -13.05 -17.50 -17.54
C GLY A 67 -14.33 -17.59 -16.77
N PHE A 68 -14.95 -16.45 -16.49
CA PHE A 68 -16.10 -16.33 -15.61
C PHE A 68 -17.14 -15.33 -16.12
N PHE A 69 -18.40 -15.72 -15.93
CA PHE A 69 -19.58 -14.96 -16.31
C PHE A 69 -20.51 -14.85 -15.11
N ASP A 70 -21.06 -13.66 -14.90
CA ASP A 70 -22.10 -13.46 -13.91
C ASP A 70 -23.45 -13.98 -14.42
N ILE A 71 -23.82 -15.17 -13.95
CA ILE A 71 -25.09 -15.83 -14.28
C ILE A 71 -26.30 -15.21 -13.57
N THR A 72 -26.09 -14.26 -12.66
CA THR A 72 -27.17 -13.54 -11.97
C THR A 72 -27.34 -12.16 -12.61
N PRO A 73 -28.24 -12.02 -13.60
CA PRO A 73 -28.42 -10.73 -14.25
C PRO A 73 -28.90 -9.68 -13.24
N VAL A 74 -28.21 -8.54 -13.18
CA VAL A 74 -28.63 -7.42 -12.33
C VAL A 74 -29.80 -6.72 -13.02
N ALA A 75 -30.98 -6.74 -12.40
CA ALA A 75 -32.11 -5.92 -12.83
C ALA A 75 -31.82 -4.45 -12.46
N GLN A 76 -31.37 -3.67 -13.45
CA GLN A 76 -31.18 -2.23 -13.26
C GLN A 76 -32.53 -1.49 -13.15
N PRO A 77 -32.68 -0.56 -12.20
CA PRO A 77 -33.73 0.43 -12.26
C PRO A 77 -33.31 1.55 -13.25
N ALA A 78 -34.00 1.63 -14.39
CA ALA A 78 -34.09 2.82 -15.26
C ALA A 78 -33.01 3.10 -16.34
N SER A 79 -32.35 2.08 -16.92
CA SER A 79 -31.69 2.25 -18.24
C SER A 79 -32.10 1.13 -19.20
N ASP A 80 -32.21 1.48 -20.49
CA ASP A 80 -32.99 0.75 -21.50
C ASP A 80 -32.52 -0.70 -21.82
N ALA A 81 -31.39 -1.20 -21.28
CA ALA A 81 -30.92 -2.55 -21.56
C ALA A 81 -31.53 -3.60 -20.60
N ILE A 82 -32.21 -4.60 -21.16
CA ILE A 82 -33.11 -5.51 -20.40
C ILE A 82 -32.36 -6.59 -19.59
N HIS A 83 -31.07 -6.85 -19.86
CA HIS A 83 -30.22 -7.77 -19.09
C HIS A 83 -28.75 -7.35 -19.19
N GLN A 84 -28.04 -7.25 -18.07
CA GLN A 84 -26.60 -6.96 -18.03
C GLN A 84 -25.89 -7.95 -17.10
N SER A 85 -24.78 -8.50 -17.58
CA SER A 85 -23.94 -9.44 -16.83
C SER A 85 -22.46 -9.20 -17.14
N ALA A 86 -21.63 -9.20 -16.10
CA ALA A 86 -20.18 -9.06 -16.24
C ALA A 86 -19.54 -10.34 -16.79
N LEU A 87 -18.51 -10.20 -17.63
CA LEU A 87 -17.75 -11.28 -18.25
C LEU A 87 -16.25 -10.96 -18.18
N ALA A 88 -15.44 -11.93 -17.77
CA ALA A 88 -14.00 -11.90 -17.97
C ALA A 88 -13.51 -13.23 -18.57
N ILE A 89 -12.65 -13.17 -19.59
CA ILE A 89 -12.07 -14.33 -20.25
C ILE A 89 -10.57 -14.14 -20.50
N ALA A 90 -9.84 -15.25 -20.50
CA ALA A 90 -8.42 -15.35 -20.81
C ALA A 90 -8.23 -16.17 -22.09
N ILE A 91 -7.23 -15.81 -22.90
CA ILE A 91 -6.90 -16.46 -24.16
C ILE A 91 -5.36 -16.58 -24.29
N PRO A 92 -4.80 -17.78 -24.47
CA PRO A 92 -3.43 -17.95 -24.92
C PRO A 92 -3.35 -17.86 -26.44
N TRP A 93 -2.35 -17.18 -26.99
CA TRP A 93 -2.16 -17.09 -28.45
C TRP A 93 -1.35 -18.26 -29.04
N HIS A 94 -1.18 -19.32 -28.27
CA HIS A 94 -0.64 -20.58 -28.74
C HIS A 94 -1.72 -21.35 -29.52
N SER A 95 -1.59 -21.45 -30.84
CA SER A 95 -2.60 -22.11 -31.70
C SER A 95 -2.59 -23.63 -31.53
N TYR A 96 -3.79 -24.22 -31.43
CA TYR A 96 -3.99 -25.67 -31.29
C TYR A 96 -4.37 -26.37 -32.60
N LEU A 97 -4.30 -25.66 -33.73
CA LEU A 97 -4.51 -26.29 -35.03
C LEU A 97 -3.30 -27.16 -35.37
N THR A 98 -3.51 -28.44 -35.64
CA THR A 98 -2.43 -29.37 -36.04
C THR A 98 -1.70 -28.95 -37.32
N SER A 99 -2.31 -28.05 -38.11
CA SER A 99 -1.74 -27.47 -39.33
C SER A 99 -1.07 -26.12 -39.13
N SER A 100 -1.17 -25.47 -37.96
CA SER A 100 -0.54 -24.17 -37.74
C SER A 100 0.96 -24.32 -37.53
N LYS A 101 1.74 -23.53 -38.29
CA LYS A 101 3.17 -23.37 -38.05
C LYS A 101 3.35 -22.43 -36.85
N SER A 102 4.23 -22.80 -35.92
CA SER A 102 4.64 -21.92 -34.82
C SER A 102 5.12 -20.56 -35.35
N ASP A 103 4.67 -19.50 -34.70
CA ASP A 103 5.08 -18.12 -34.96
C ASP A 103 5.24 -17.35 -33.63
N PRO A 104 5.88 -16.17 -33.63
CA PRO A 104 6.17 -15.42 -32.41
C PRO A 104 4.96 -15.14 -31.51
N SER A 105 3.75 -15.02 -32.06
CA SER A 105 2.54 -14.73 -31.27
C SER A 105 2.15 -15.85 -30.31
N TRP A 106 2.71 -17.06 -30.45
CA TRP A 106 2.45 -18.15 -29.53
C TRP A 106 2.85 -17.84 -28.08
N HIS A 107 3.71 -16.84 -27.91
CA HIS A 107 4.17 -16.34 -26.61
C HIS A 107 3.28 -15.24 -26.03
N TRP A 108 2.18 -14.87 -26.69
CA TRP A 108 1.29 -13.79 -26.25
C TRP A 108 0.10 -14.34 -25.46
N THR A 109 -0.49 -13.49 -24.62
CA THR A 109 -1.75 -13.78 -23.93
C THR A 109 -2.69 -12.58 -24.02
N SER A 110 -3.99 -12.82 -23.91
CA SER A 110 -5.01 -11.78 -23.84
C SER A 110 -5.94 -12.03 -22.67
N SER A 111 -6.12 -11.02 -21.82
CA SER A 111 -7.24 -10.99 -20.88
C SER A 111 -8.28 -10.00 -21.39
N MET A 112 -9.54 -10.40 -21.37
CA MET A 112 -10.65 -9.56 -21.77
C MET A 112 -11.67 -9.44 -20.64
N ALA A 113 -12.12 -8.23 -20.34
CA ALA A 113 -13.23 -8.00 -19.43
C ALA A 113 -14.24 -7.05 -20.04
N GLY A 114 -15.52 -7.28 -19.75
CA GLY A 114 -16.59 -6.44 -20.25
C GLY A 114 -17.95 -6.93 -19.80
N MET A 115 -18.94 -6.77 -20.68
CA MET A 115 -20.32 -7.09 -20.39
C MET A 115 -21.03 -7.77 -21.56
N TYR A 116 -21.95 -8.64 -21.19
CA TYR A 116 -23.05 -9.08 -22.03
C TYR A 116 -24.25 -8.17 -21.79
N TYR A 117 -24.94 -7.78 -22.87
CA TYR A 117 -26.22 -7.09 -22.78
C TYR A 117 -27.13 -7.35 -23.98
N ILE A 118 -28.42 -7.06 -23.82
CA ILE A 118 -29.39 -7.02 -24.90
C ILE A 118 -29.63 -5.56 -25.27
N ASP A 119 -29.32 -5.20 -26.52
CA ASP A 119 -29.50 -3.85 -27.06
C ASP A 119 -31.00 -3.49 -27.08
N PRO A 120 -31.43 -2.42 -26.37
CA PRO A 120 -32.82 -2.00 -26.33
C PRO A 120 -33.43 -1.72 -27.69
N ALA A 121 -32.64 -1.15 -28.61
CA ALA A 121 -33.15 -0.59 -29.85
C ALA A 121 -33.60 -1.68 -30.84
N ASN A 122 -33.00 -2.86 -30.75
CA ASN A 122 -33.20 -3.94 -31.72
C ASN A 122 -33.31 -5.35 -31.08
N SER A 123 -33.26 -5.43 -29.75
CA SER A 123 -33.29 -6.69 -28.98
C SER A 123 -32.20 -7.70 -29.37
N GLN A 124 -31.07 -7.22 -29.91
CA GLN A 124 -29.94 -8.08 -30.24
C GLN A 124 -29.02 -8.26 -29.03
N GLU A 125 -28.57 -9.49 -28.82
CA GLU A 125 -27.52 -9.79 -27.85
C GLU A 125 -26.17 -9.25 -28.34
N LYS A 126 -25.42 -8.63 -27.43
CA LYS A 126 -24.09 -8.05 -27.66
C LYS A 126 -23.13 -8.49 -26.56
N LEU A 127 -21.86 -8.65 -26.93
CA LEU A 127 -20.76 -8.61 -25.97
C LEU A 127 -19.88 -7.42 -26.32
N GLU A 128 -19.51 -6.67 -25.31
CA GLU A 128 -18.56 -5.57 -25.44
C GLU A 128 -17.46 -5.85 -24.43
N LEU A 129 -16.23 -6.03 -24.92
CA LEU A 129 -15.08 -6.47 -24.12
C LEU A 129 -13.89 -5.56 -24.37
N VAL A 130 -13.23 -5.11 -23.30
CA VAL A 130 -11.88 -4.55 -23.37
C VAL A 130 -10.91 -5.72 -23.43
N ASN A 131 -10.26 -5.91 -24.57
CA ASN A 131 -9.16 -6.86 -24.76
C ASN A 131 -7.85 -6.19 -24.40
N ALA A 132 -7.07 -6.81 -23.53
CA ALA A 132 -5.73 -6.37 -23.20
C ALA A 132 -4.73 -7.42 -23.70
N LEU A 133 -4.29 -7.21 -24.95
CA LEU A 133 -3.31 -8.07 -25.61
C LEU A 133 -1.91 -7.78 -25.06
N ASN A 134 -1.27 -8.80 -24.50
CA ASN A 134 0.07 -8.73 -23.96
C ASN A 134 1.06 -9.44 -24.89
N THR A 135 1.98 -8.67 -25.46
CA THR A 135 2.99 -9.15 -26.41
C THR A 135 4.37 -9.21 -25.77
N THR A 136 5.04 -10.35 -25.87
CA THR A 136 6.40 -10.60 -25.35
C THR A 136 7.41 -10.87 -26.47
N THR A 137 6.96 -10.89 -27.70
CA THR A 137 7.78 -11.14 -28.89
C THR A 137 7.34 -10.24 -30.03
N LEU A 138 8.27 -9.96 -30.95
CA LEU A 138 8.00 -9.21 -32.15
C LEU A 138 7.40 -10.11 -33.24
N LEU A 139 6.25 -9.73 -33.79
CA LEU A 139 5.68 -10.38 -34.98
C LEU A 139 5.94 -9.53 -36.23
N SER A 140 6.82 -10.01 -37.09
CA SER A 140 7.19 -9.34 -38.34
C SER A 140 5.97 -9.13 -39.24
N GLY A 141 5.72 -7.88 -39.64
CA GLY A 141 4.59 -7.50 -40.52
C GLY A 141 3.43 -6.79 -39.83
N TYR A 142 3.39 -6.75 -38.49
CA TYR A 142 2.35 -6.08 -37.72
C TYR A 142 2.83 -4.84 -36.93
N ASN A 143 4.14 -4.56 -36.91
CA ASN A 143 4.76 -3.45 -36.15
C ASN A 143 4.30 -3.35 -34.68
N LEU A 144 3.97 -4.49 -34.06
CA LEU A 144 3.68 -4.56 -32.62
C LEU A 144 4.97 -4.87 -31.88
N GLU A 145 5.38 -3.93 -31.03
CA GLU A 145 6.48 -4.10 -30.09
C GLU A 145 6.03 -4.95 -28.90
N THR A 146 6.94 -5.27 -27.99
CA THR A 146 6.60 -5.89 -26.71
C THR A 146 5.84 -4.90 -25.83
N GLY A 147 4.71 -5.28 -25.27
CA GLY A 147 3.93 -4.40 -24.41
C GLY A 147 2.46 -4.82 -24.26
N LEU A 148 1.69 -3.95 -23.61
CA LEU A 148 0.28 -4.15 -23.38
C LEU A 148 -0.56 -3.24 -24.28
N TYR A 149 -1.47 -3.84 -25.04
CA TYR A 149 -2.30 -3.16 -26.03
C TYR A 149 -3.78 -3.34 -25.69
N PRO A 150 -4.40 -2.39 -24.96
CA PRO A 150 -5.83 -2.40 -24.70
C PRO A 150 -6.62 -1.95 -25.94
N GLU A 151 -7.68 -2.67 -26.27
CA GLU A 151 -8.64 -2.32 -27.33
C GLU A 151 -10.06 -2.76 -26.95
N THR A 152 -11.08 -2.17 -27.56
CA THR A 152 -12.47 -2.59 -27.37
C THR A 152 -12.94 -3.46 -28.53
N LEU A 153 -13.46 -4.64 -28.21
CA LEU A 153 -14.04 -5.59 -29.16
C LEU A 153 -15.56 -5.68 -28.97
N PHE A 154 -16.28 -5.60 -30.08
CA PHE A 154 -17.73 -5.72 -30.12
C PHE A 154 -18.10 -7.02 -30.80
N PHE A 155 -18.83 -7.89 -30.08
CA PHE A 155 -19.32 -9.16 -30.59
C PHE A 155 -20.83 -9.14 -30.75
N SER A 156 -21.29 -9.89 -31.75
CA SER A 156 -22.69 -10.23 -31.97
C SER A 156 -22.81 -11.72 -32.26
N ARG A 157 -24.02 -12.27 -32.13
CA ARG A 157 -24.28 -13.67 -32.49
C ARG A 157 -23.83 -13.96 -33.93
N TYR A 158 -23.00 -14.98 -34.08
CA TYR A 158 -22.51 -15.40 -35.39
C TYR A 158 -23.63 -16.04 -36.22
N LYS A 159 -23.57 -15.90 -37.55
CA LYS A 159 -24.62 -16.42 -38.44
C LYS A 159 -24.74 -17.94 -38.40
N ASP A 160 -23.62 -18.65 -38.23
CA ASP A 160 -23.60 -20.10 -38.11
C ASP A 160 -23.39 -20.54 -36.66
N GLN A 161 -24.48 -20.75 -35.93
CA GLN A 161 -24.45 -21.26 -34.56
C GLN A 161 -23.97 -22.72 -34.46
N ASN A 162 -23.86 -23.44 -35.58
CA ASN A 162 -23.31 -24.80 -35.63
C ASN A 162 -21.80 -24.84 -35.88
N TRP A 163 -21.15 -23.67 -35.94
CA TRP A 163 -19.70 -23.60 -36.08
C TRP A 163 -19.03 -24.48 -35.02
N LYS A 164 -18.14 -25.36 -35.50
CA LYS A 164 -17.43 -26.30 -34.66
C LYS A 164 -16.09 -25.70 -34.29
N CYS A 165 -15.80 -25.78 -33.00
CA CYS A 165 -14.48 -25.46 -32.50
C CYS A 165 -13.45 -26.36 -33.19
N PRO A 166 -12.43 -25.80 -33.87
CA PRO A 166 -11.44 -26.59 -34.60
C PRO A 166 -10.32 -27.11 -33.69
N ILE A 167 -10.46 -26.95 -32.37
CA ILE A 167 -9.51 -27.41 -31.36
C ILE A 167 -9.91 -28.83 -30.89
N THR A 168 -8.93 -29.72 -30.78
CA THR A 168 -9.06 -31.03 -30.13
C THR A 168 -8.52 -30.94 -28.71
N ASN A 169 -9.23 -31.53 -27.72
CA ASN A 169 -8.92 -31.44 -26.27
C ASN A 169 -7.62 -32.15 -25.82
N ASP A 170 -6.65 -32.36 -26.71
CA ASP A 170 -5.39 -33.00 -26.35
C ASP A 170 -4.43 -31.96 -25.75
N PHE A 171 -4.49 -31.84 -24.42
CA PHE A 171 -3.42 -31.22 -23.64
C PHE A 171 -2.27 -32.23 -23.56
N SER A 172 -1.12 -31.92 -24.18
CA SER A 172 0.09 -32.72 -23.95
C SER A 172 0.60 -32.47 -22.54
N GLU A 173 1.17 -33.51 -21.91
CA GLU A 173 1.72 -33.39 -20.55
C GLU A 173 2.85 -32.34 -20.48
N PRO A 174 2.93 -31.57 -19.37
CA PRO A 174 3.89 -30.49 -19.22
C PRO A 174 5.33 -31.03 -19.24
N ASN A 175 6.21 -30.35 -19.99
CA ASN A 175 7.62 -30.72 -20.12
C ASN A 175 8.57 -29.63 -19.56
N LEU A 176 8.07 -28.73 -18.72
CA LEU A 176 8.86 -27.68 -18.07
C LEU A 176 8.59 -27.65 -16.57
N ALA A 177 9.62 -27.29 -15.79
CA ALA A 177 9.51 -27.08 -14.35
C ALA A 177 8.46 -25.99 -14.08
N ASN A 178 7.53 -26.29 -13.19
CA ASN A 178 6.35 -25.48 -12.92
C ASN A 178 6.71 -24.04 -12.46
N LEU A 179 6.47 -23.06 -13.33
CA LEU A 179 6.88 -21.66 -13.10
C LEU A 179 5.90 -20.90 -12.22
N ILE A 180 4.61 -21.21 -12.33
CA ILE A 180 3.53 -20.40 -11.73
C ILE A 180 3.04 -20.95 -10.38
N ASP A 181 3.25 -22.25 -10.11
CA ASP A 181 2.78 -22.90 -8.88
C ASP A 181 3.26 -22.20 -7.63
N GLY A 182 2.33 -21.76 -6.78
CA GLY A 182 2.62 -21.21 -5.47
C GLY A 182 1.74 -20.04 -5.10
N SER A 183 1.98 -19.49 -3.91
CA SER A 183 1.29 -18.27 -3.48
C SER A 183 2.11 -17.04 -3.88
N TRP A 184 1.43 -16.00 -4.34
CA TRP A 184 1.96 -14.75 -4.83
C TRP A 184 1.34 -13.62 -4.01
N ILE A 185 2.14 -12.75 -3.41
CA ILE A 185 1.64 -11.64 -2.59
C ILE A 185 1.84 -10.35 -3.38
N GLY A 186 0.74 -9.66 -3.65
CA GLY A 186 0.72 -8.28 -4.13
C GLY A 186 0.14 -7.33 -3.10
N GLN A 187 0.11 -6.04 -3.44
CA GLN A 187 -0.35 -4.97 -2.55
C GLN A 187 -1.84 -5.10 -2.20
N ASP A 188 -2.67 -5.40 -3.20
CA ASP A 188 -4.14 -5.44 -3.06
C ASP A 188 -4.71 -6.88 -3.08
N TYR A 189 -3.89 -7.85 -3.52
CA TYR A 189 -4.31 -9.23 -3.76
C TYR A 189 -3.23 -10.20 -3.26
N ALA A 190 -3.65 -11.36 -2.76
CA ALA A 190 -2.79 -12.53 -2.76
C ALA A 190 -3.36 -13.56 -3.75
N LEU A 191 -2.51 -14.22 -4.53
CA LEU A 191 -2.91 -15.28 -5.45
C LEU A 191 -2.32 -16.60 -4.96
N SER A 192 -3.04 -17.69 -5.13
CA SER A 192 -2.51 -19.05 -5.02
C SER A 192 -2.78 -19.73 -6.34
N LEU A 193 -1.74 -19.94 -7.13
CA LEU A 193 -1.85 -20.39 -8.51
C LEU A 193 -1.28 -21.80 -8.67
N VAL A 194 -1.87 -22.57 -9.58
CA VAL A 194 -1.46 -23.91 -9.94
C VAL A 194 -1.55 -24.07 -11.47
N ASP A 195 -0.47 -24.50 -12.12
CA ASP A 195 -0.46 -24.95 -13.51
C ASP A 195 -1.06 -26.36 -13.60
N LEU A 196 -2.10 -26.50 -14.42
CA LEU A 196 -2.73 -27.78 -14.73
C LEU A 196 -2.14 -28.44 -15.99
N GLY A 197 -1.15 -27.79 -16.62
CA GLY A 197 -0.45 -28.24 -17.81
C GLY A 197 -0.79 -27.41 -19.06
N SER A 198 0.14 -27.39 -20.02
CA SER A 198 0.02 -26.60 -21.27
C SER A 198 -0.31 -25.13 -21.02
N GLY A 199 0.21 -24.57 -19.92
CA GLY A 199 0.03 -23.18 -19.53
C GLY A 199 -1.32 -22.86 -18.91
N PHE A 200 -2.18 -23.83 -18.64
CA PHE A 200 -3.51 -23.59 -18.05
C PHE A 200 -3.40 -23.37 -16.54
N ILE A 201 -3.91 -22.24 -16.06
CA ILE A 201 -3.83 -21.86 -14.64
C ILE A 201 -5.18 -22.07 -13.97
N ASN A 202 -5.13 -22.62 -12.75
CA ASN A 202 -6.23 -22.60 -11.80
C ASN A 202 -5.74 -22.07 -10.44
N GLY A 203 -6.61 -21.49 -9.63
CA GLY A 203 -6.18 -20.94 -8.36
C GLY A 203 -7.23 -20.20 -7.55
N THR A 204 -6.77 -19.44 -6.57
CA THR A 204 -7.60 -18.57 -5.74
C THR A 204 -6.95 -17.20 -5.55
N ALA A 205 -7.73 -16.13 -5.63
CA ALA A 205 -7.34 -14.78 -5.26
C ALA A 205 -7.96 -14.43 -3.91
N GLN A 206 -7.18 -13.88 -3.01
CA GLN A 206 -7.63 -13.28 -1.77
C GLN A 206 -7.74 -11.76 -1.95
N LEU A 207 -8.96 -11.24 -1.80
CA LEU A 207 -9.24 -9.80 -1.78
C LEU A 207 -9.80 -9.46 -0.40
N GLY A 208 -9.03 -8.73 0.41
CA GLY A 208 -9.35 -8.53 1.83
C GLY A 208 -9.42 -9.86 2.58
N THR A 209 -10.60 -10.21 3.10
CA THR A 209 -10.85 -11.46 3.82
C THR A 209 -11.54 -12.54 2.98
N SER A 210 -11.93 -12.22 1.75
CA SER A 210 -12.68 -13.11 0.85
C SER A 210 -11.76 -13.80 -0.15
N TYR A 211 -12.15 -15.01 -0.57
CA TYR A 211 -11.42 -15.82 -1.54
C TYR A 211 -12.27 -16.09 -2.77
N TYR A 212 -11.64 -15.94 -3.93
CA TYR A 212 -12.30 -15.97 -5.23
C TYR A 212 -11.55 -16.90 -6.17
N PRO A 213 -12.24 -17.69 -7.01
CA PRO A 213 -11.56 -18.61 -7.92
C PRO A 213 -10.85 -17.81 -9.03
N VAL A 214 -9.68 -18.32 -9.43
CA VAL A 214 -8.83 -17.79 -10.50
C VAL A 214 -8.69 -18.83 -11.59
N ARG A 215 -8.77 -18.39 -12.85
CA ARG A 215 -8.39 -19.18 -14.02
C ARG A 215 -7.52 -18.36 -14.94
N GLY A 216 -6.81 -18.99 -15.85
CA GLY A 216 -6.01 -18.24 -16.80
C GLY A 216 -5.10 -19.09 -17.66
N PHE A 217 -4.19 -18.39 -18.31
CA PHE A 217 -3.13 -18.98 -19.11
C PHE A 217 -1.83 -18.21 -18.90
N TYR A 218 -0.70 -18.88 -19.11
CA TYR A 218 0.59 -18.23 -19.28
C TYR A 218 1.35 -18.87 -20.44
N ASP A 219 2.36 -18.15 -20.95
CA ASP A 219 3.28 -18.71 -21.93
C ASP A 219 4.17 -19.79 -21.27
N TYR A 220 3.85 -21.04 -21.58
CA TYR A 220 4.51 -22.21 -20.99
C TYR A 220 5.69 -22.72 -21.81
N ASP A 221 6.02 -22.11 -22.96
CA ASP A 221 7.20 -22.45 -23.77
C ASP A 221 8.10 -21.22 -24.05
N PRO A 222 8.67 -20.58 -23.02
CA PRO A 222 9.35 -19.29 -23.19
C PRO A 222 10.79 -19.41 -23.76
N LEU A 223 11.24 -20.60 -24.18
CA LEU A 223 12.64 -20.87 -24.55
C LEU A 223 12.95 -20.71 -26.04
N VAL A 224 12.09 -20.03 -26.79
CA VAL A 224 12.33 -19.78 -28.22
C VAL A 224 13.34 -18.64 -28.39
N PRO A 225 14.42 -18.82 -29.20
CA PRO A 225 15.40 -17.76 -29.45
C PRO A 225 14.74 -16.47 -29.97
N GLY A 226 14.85 -15.38 -29.20
CA GLY A 226 14.25 -14.08 -29.50
C GLY A 226 13.01 -13.72 -28.67
N ALA A 227 12.60 -14.58 -27.73
CA ALA A 227 11.66 -14.21 -26.67
C ALA A 227 12.26 -13.14 -25.75
N ALA A 228 11.44 -12.15 -25.37
CA ALA A 228 11.84 -11.16 -24.36
C ALA A 228 12.11 -11.85 -23.01
N ASP A 229 12.81 -11.16 -22.10
CA ASP A 229 13.09 -11.60 -20.73
C ASP A 229 11.84 -11.82 -19.85
N ASN A 230 10.64 -11.84 -20.43
CA ASN A 230 9.36 -11.88 -19.74
C ASN A 230 8.41 -12.91 -20.35
N ILE A 231 7.70 -13.61 -19.48
CA ILE A 231 6.64 -14.57 -19.80
C ILE A 231 5.29 -13.87 -19.72
N SER A 232 4.45 -14.00 -20.74
CA SER A 232 3.11 -13.42 -20.71
C SER A 232 2.17 -14.26 -19.84
N ILE A 233 1.31 -13.59 -19.07
CA ILE A 233 0.29 -14.21 -18.23
C ILE A 233 -1.05 -13.47 -18.37
N SER A 234 -2.13 -14.24 -18.38
CA SER A 234 -3.50 -13.77 -18.43
C SER A 234 -4.32 -14.54 -17.40
N LEU A 235 -4.83 -13.84 -16.38
CA LEU A 235 -5.69 -14.40 -15.35
C LEU A 235 -7.06 -13.74 -15.38
N VAL A 236 -8.05 -14.45 -14.86
CA VAL A 236 -9.41 -13.97 -14.63
C VAL A 236 -9.88 -14.44 -13.27
N VAL A 237 -10.53 -13.54 -12.53
CA VAL A 237 -10.98 -13.75 -11.16
C VAL A 237 -12.48 -13.56 -11.08
N SER A 238 -13.18 -14.53 -10.49
CA SER A 238 -14.61 -14.41 -10.23
C SER A 238 -14.89 -13.70 -8.92
N ASN A 239 -15.24 -12.41 -8.96
CA ASN A 239 -15.63 -11.67 -7.76
C ASN A 239 -17.14 -11.77 -7.53
N LEU A 240 -17.68 -12.99 -7.53
CA LEU A 240 -19.07 -13.25 -7.16
C LEU A 240 -19.11 -13.54 -5.65
N SER A 241 -19.81 -12.71 -4.86
CA SER A 241 -19.99 -13.00 -3.44
C SER A 241 -20.85 -14.26 -3.27
N ALA A 242 -20.54 -15.07 -2.26
CA ALA A 242 -21.22 -16.35 -2.01
C ALA A 242 -22.74 -16.21 -1.72
N ASP A 243 -23.19 -15.00 -1.38
CA ASP A 243 -24.59 -14.66 -1.11
C ASP A 243 -25.34 -14.09 -2.32
N GLY A 244 -24.66 -13.78 -3.44
CA GLY A 244 -25.26 -13.27 -4.69
C GLY A 244 -26.09 -11.99 -4.55
N ILE A 245 -25.96 -11.28 -3.42
CA ILE A 245 -26.81 -10.13 -3.03
C ILE A 245 -25.98 -8.90 -2.63
N SER A 246 -24.69 -9.06 -2.29
CA SER A 246 -23.82 -7.90 -2.05
C SER A 246 -23.44 -7.25 -3.40
N ASN A 247 -23.39 -5.91 -3.45
CA ASN A 247 -23.30 -5.09 -4.68
C ASN A 247 -22.01 -5.25 -5.52
N GLU A 248 -21.30 -6.36 -5.44
CA GLU A 248 -20.00 -6.58 -6.09
C GLU A 248 -20.03 -7.61 -7.24
N HIS A 249 -21.15 -7.74 -7.94
CA HIS A 249 -21.30 -8.50 -9.21
C HIS A 249 -20.27 -8.09 -10.28
N SER A 250 -19.05 -8.61 -10.16
CA SER A 250 -17.92 -8.19 -10.97
C SER A 250 -17.03 -9.34 -11.40
N GLN A 251 -16.45 -9.18 -12.57
CA GLN A 251 -15.43 -10.08 -13.10
C GLN A 251 -14.16 -9.25 -13.32
N ILE A 252 -13.00 -9.84 -13.02
CA ILE A 252 -11.71 -9.16 -13.13
C ILE A 252 -10.87 -9.90 -14.15
N ALA A 253 -10.34 -9.18 -15.14
CA ALA A 253 -9.28 -9.66 -16.02
C ALA A 253 -7.95 -9.07 -15.54
N LEU A 254 -6.96 -9.90 -15.26
CA LEU A 254 -5.58 -9.51 -14.95
C LEU A 254 -4.68 -9.94 -16.11
N THR A 255 -3.81 -9.08 -16.60
CA THR A 255 -2.88 -9.39 -17.69
C THR A 255 -1.52 -8.82 -17.37
N GLY A 256 -0.45 -9.51 -17.74
CA GLY A 256 0.86 -8.94 -17.51
C GLY A 256 1.98 -9.93 -17.66
N LEU A 257 3.07 -9.68 -16.96
CA LEU A 257 4.37 -10.30 -17.23
C LEU A 257 4.90 -10.96 -15.97
N ILE A 258 5.52 -12.12 -16.14
CA ILE A 258 6.39 -12.75 -15.15
C ILE A 258 7.80 -12.56 -15.65
N ASP A 259 8.68 -12.06 -14.79
CA ASP A 259 10.09 -11.94 -15.12
C ASP A 259 10.68 -13.36 -15.29
N GLN A 260 11.22 -13.66 -16.48
CA GLN A 260 11.73 -14.99 -16.83
C GLN A 260 13.04 -15.32 -16.10
N GLN A 261 13.83 -14.29 -15.78
CA GLN A 261 15.12 -14.43 -15.10
C GLN A 261 14.90 -14.74 -13.63
N THR A 262 14.04 -13.97 -12.95
CA THR A 262 13.79 -14.14 -11.52
C THR A 262 12.75 -15.21 -11.23
N ARG A 263 11.72 -15.36 -12.09
CA ARG A 263 10.56 -16.27 -11.92
C ARG A 263 9.78 -16.06 -10.62
N THR A 264 10.07 -14.99 -9.91
CA THR A 264 9.49 -14.64 -8.61
C THR A 264 8.78 -13.30 -8.63
N ASP A 265 9.02 -12.48 -9.66
CA ASP A 265 8.37 -11.19 -9.86
C ASP A 265 7.31 -11.32 -10.96
N MET A 266 6.11 -10.81 -10.66
CA MET A 266 4.99 -10.77 -11.58
C MET A 266 4.32 -9.40 -11.51
N SER A 267 4.16 -8.75 -12.66
CA SER A 267 3.47 -7.47 -12.81
C SER A 267 2.15 -7.69 -13.55
N LEU A 268 1.01 -7.32 -12.95
CA LEU A 268 -0.32 -7.50 -13.53
C LEU A 268 -1.10 -6.19 -13.61
N TYR A 269 -1.72 -5.96 -14.75
CA TYR A 269 -2.71 -4.92 -15.01
C TYR A 269 -4.12 -5.50 -14.89
N GLY A 270 -4.95 -4.92 -14.03
CA GLY A 270 -6.32 -5.36 -13.79
C GLY A 270 -7.37 -4.51 -14.51
N PHE A 271 -8.36 -5.17 -15.11
CA PHE A 271 -9.58 -4.61 -15.69
C PHE A 271 -10.77 -5.22 -14.95
N LYS A 272 -11.45 -4.42 -14.11
CA LYS A 272 -12.64 -4.85 -13.36
C LYS A 272 -13.90 -4.34 -14.02
N THR A 273 -14.89 -5.21 -14.22
CA THR A 273 -16.19 -4.85 -14.81
C THR A 273 -17.34 -5.22 -13.88
N PHE A 274 -18.38 -4.38 -13.86
CA PHE A 274 -19.55 -4.55 -12.99
C PHE A 274 -20.82 -4.69 -13.83
N ALA A 275 -21.75 -5.53 -13.39
CA ALA A 275 -23.03 -5.72 -14.06
C ALA A 275 -23.98 -4.50 -13.96
N ALA A 276 -23.72 -3.56 -13.04
CA ALA A 276 -24.60 -2.43 -12.72
C ALA A 276 -24.18 -1.08 -13.32
N THR A 277 -23.00 -0.99 -13.93
CA THR A 277 -22.47 0.27 -14.48
C THR A 277 -22.39 0.17 -16.00
N THR A 278 -22.76 1.23 -16.71
CA THR A 278 -22.43 1.37 -18.15
C THR A 278 -20.95 1.05 -18.38
N PHE A 279 -20.66 0.42 -19.53
CA PHE A 279 -19.37 -0.14 -19.98
C PHE A 279 -18.08 0.66 -19.65
N THR A 280 -18.18 1.94 -19.31
CA THR A 280 -17.08 2.89 -19.11
C THR A 280 -16.34 2.81 -17.77
N SER A 281 -16.75 2.00 -16.80
CA SER A 281 -16.04 1.90 -15.51
C SER A 281 -15.03 0.74 -15.50
N THR A 282 -13.98 0.83 -16.31
CA THR A 282 -12.82 -0.07 -16.15
C THR A 282 -11.79 0.63 -15.26
N VAL A 283 -11.66 0.17 -14.01
CA VAL A 283 -10.57 0.64 -13.14
C VAL A 283 -9.31 -0.11 -13.54
N LEU A 284 -8.36 0.61 -14.13
CA LEU A 284 -7.02 0.10 -14.37
C LEU A 284 -6.25 0.15 -13.04
N SER A 285 -5.76 -0.99 -12.59
CA SER A 285 -4.82 -1.09 -11.47
C SER A 285 -3.58 -1.82 -11.94
N ASN A 286 -2.40 -1.37 -11.51
CA ASN A 286 -1.16 -2.11 -11.69
C ASN A 286 -0.77 -2.70 -10.34
N SER A 287 -0.56 -4.01 -10.28
CA SER A 287 -0.20 -4.73 -9.08
C SER A 287 1.04 -5.58 -9.34
N HIS A 288 2.05 -5.39 -8.49
CA HIS A 288 3.26 -6.20 -8.48
C HIS A 288 3.13 -7.30 -7.42
N PHE A 289 3.57 -8.51 -7.76
CA PHE A 289 3.42 -9.72 -6.97
C PHE A 289 4.77 -10.42 -6.78
N TYR A 290 4.96 -11.01 -5.60
CA TYR A 290 6.14 -11.80 -5.26
C TYR A 290 5.77 -13.21 -4.79
N LYS A 291 6.51 -14.23 -5.26
CA LYS A 291 6.26 -15.64 -4.92
C LYS A 291 6.71 -15.98 -3.49
N THR A 292 5.80 -16.53 -2.67
CA THR A 292 5.95 -16.75 -1.21
C THR A 292 6.78 -17.97 -0.82
N ASN A 293 6.72 -19.05 -1.61
CA ASN A 293 7.45 -20.29 -1.34
C ASN A 293 8.97 -20.12 -1.49
N GLU A 294 9.37 -18.97 -2.05
CA GLU A 294 10.75 -18.52 -2.09
C GLU A 294 11.04 -17.40 -1.09
N LEU A 295 10.11 -16.81 -0.32
CA LEU A 295 10.57 -15.91 0.77
C LEU A 295 11.37 -16.69 1.84
N GLU A 296 11.08 -17.98 2.04
CA GLU A 296 11.84 -18.89 2.93
C GLU A 296 13.05 -19.56 2.24
N ASN A 297 13.09 -19.65 0.90
CA ASN A 297 14.19 -20.28 0.15
C ASN A 297 15.10 -19.29 -0.60
N TYR A 298 14.62 -18.14 -1.06
CA TYR A 298 15.37 -16.98 -1.58
C TYR A 298 16.22 -16.34 -0.48
N THR A 299 15.74 -16.35 0.77
CA THR A 299 16.59 -16.05 1.94
C THR A 299 17.72 -17.08 2.14
N SER A 300 17.66 -18.25 1.49
CA SER A 300 18.63 -19.34 1.67
C SER A 300 19.49 -19.64 0.42
N SER A 301 19.02 -19.40 -0.81
CA SER A 301 19.71 -19.75 -2.07
C SER A 301 20.36 -18.55 -2.77
N VAL A 302 19.84 -17.33 -2.60
CA VAL A 302 20.53 -16.08 -2.99
C VAL A 302 21.73 -15.82 -2.09
N LEU A 303 21.77 -16.45 -0.90
CA LEU A 303 22.95 -16.48 -0.05
C LEU A 303 24.09 -17.38 -0.54
N GLN A 304 23.95 -18.13 -1.65
CA GLN A 304 25.02 -19.04 -2.04
C GLN A 304 25.54 -19.02 -3.48
N ASN A 305 24.76 -18.78 -4.55
CA ASN A 305 25.35 -18.87 -5.90
C ASN A 305 24.65 -17.96 -6.92
N GLU A 306 25.18 -16.73 -7.06
CA GLU A 306 25.40 -15.95 -8.30
C GLU A 306 25.48 -14.44 -7.96
N TYR A 307 26.58 -14.06 -7.30
CA TYR A 307 27.03 -12.67 -7.17
C TYR A 307 28.53 -12.61 -7.45
N THR A 308 28.88 -12.70 -8.73
CA THR A 308 30.22 -12.36 -9.23
C THR A 308 30.10 -11.18 -10.19
N ASP A 309 29.79 -10.00 -9.64
CA ASP A 309 30.42 -8.70 -9.95
C ASP A 309 29.59 -7.51 -9.45
N VAL A 310 29.29 -7.44 -8.15
CA VAL A 310 29.21 -6.15 -7.43
C VAL A 310 29.74 -6.36 -6.02
N GLN A 311 30.88 -5.75 -5.72
CA GLN A 311 31.42 -5.69 -4.35
C GLN A 311 30.55 -4.75 -3.48
N GLY A 312 29.47 -5.26 -2.89
CA GLY A 312 28.65 -4.54 -1.91
C GLY A 312 28.11 -5.49 -0.85
N SER A 313 28.47 -5.30 0.41
CA SER A 313 27.94 -6.06 1.55
C SER A 313 26.47 -5.71 1.78
N TYR A 314 25.55 -6.67 1.71
CA TYR A 314 24.16 -6.46 2.12
C TYR A 314 24.08 -5.89 3.53
N VAL A 315 23.23 -4.88 3.70
CA VAL A 315 22.97 -4.26 4.99
C VAL A 315 21.72 -4.86 5.60
N ASN A 316 21.82 -5.40 6.81
CA ASN A 316 20.66 -5.97 7.50
C ASN A 316 19.81 -4.85 8.10
N ALA A 317 20.44 -3.80 8.63
CA ALA A 317 19.78 -2.61 9.13
C ALA A 317 20.67 -1.35 9.06
N ILE A 318 20.06 -0.17 8.93
CA ILE A 318 20.72 1.13 9.01
C ILE A 318 20.12 1.98 10.14
N GLY A 319 20.96 2.30 11.13
CA GLY A 319 20.64 3.22 12.22
C GLY A 319 21.06 4.64 11.88
N ILE A 320 20.10 5.57 11.87
CA ILE A 320 20.33 7.00 11.65
C ILE A 320 20.22 7.72 13.00
N PRO A 321 21.27 8.43 13.44
CA PRO A 321 21.21 9.19 14.69
C PRO A 321 20.17 10.30 14.58
N LEU A 322 19.40 10.48 15.65
CA LEU A 322 18.47 11.59 15.79
C LEU A 322 19.02 12.61 16.80
N HIS A 323 18.91 13.86 16.43
CA HIS A 323 19.28 15.02 17.22
C HIS A 323 18.03 15.74 17.72
N VAL A 324 18.10 16.28 18.93
CA VAL A 324 17.02 17.10 19.49
C VAL A 324 17.33 18.58 19.26
N GLY A 325 16.46 19.27 18.53
CA GLY A 325 16.46 20.71 18.39
C GLY A 325 15.78 21.40 19.58
N LEU A 326 15.77 22.73 19.57
CA LEU A 326 15.01 23.50 20.56
C LEU A 326 13.51 23.20 20.41
N ALA A 327 12.91 22.60 21.43
CA ALA A 327 11.48 22.37 21.46
C ALA A 327 10.73 23.71 21.34
N LYS A 328 9.85 23.83 20.35
CA LYS A 328 8.98 24.98 20.17
C LYS A 328 7.53 24.62 20.44
N ASN A 329 6.74 25.61 20.84
CA ASN A 329 5.31 25.44 21.14
C ASN A 329 4.49 25.43 19.82
N ASN A 330 4.88 24.59 18.86
CA ASN A 330 4.25 24.46 17.56
C ASN A 330 3.68 23.06 17.31
N GLY A 331 3.84 22.14 18.27
CA GLY A 331 3.36 20.77 18.16
C GLY A 331 4.22 19.88 17.26
N GLY A 332 5.35 20.36 16.73
CA GLY A 332 6.24 19.59 15.86
C GLY A 332 7.29 18.89 16.67
N THR A 333 7.67 17.69 16.24
CA THR A 333 8.73 16.95 16.89
C THR A 333 10.01 17.79 16.97
N PRO A 334 10.73 17.75 18.11
CA PRO A 334 12.03 18.38 18.19
C PRO A 334 13.12 17.48 17.59
N TRP A 335 12.79 16.26 17.14
CA TRP A 335 13.76 15.28 16.66
C TRP A 335 13.97 15.36 15.16
N TYR A 336 15.22 15.34 14.72
CA TYR A 336 15.58 15.27 13.31
C TYR A 336 16.82 14.39 13.08
N GLY A 337 16.89 13.73 11.94
CA GLY A 337 18.11 13.12 11.42
C GLY A 337 18.73 14.02 10.33
N GLU A 338 20.03 13.90 10.12
CA GLU A 338 20.73 14.61 9.04
C GLU A 338 20.99 13.66 7.88
N LEU A 339 20.41 13.97 6.71
CA LEU A 339 20.57 13.20 5.48
C LEU A 339 21.16 14.09 4.40
N SER A 340 21.81 13.52 3.39
CA SER A 340 22.39 14.32 2.32
C SER A 340 21.77 14.02 0.95
N PHE A 341 21.32 15.06 0.25
CA PHE A 341 20.80 14.95 -1.11
C PHE A 341 21.83 15.35 -2.17
N GLY A 342 21.70 14.79 -3.36
CA GLY A 342 22.55 15.02 -4.51
C GLY A 342 23.89 14.29 -4.45
N ASN A 343 24.63 14.40 -5.55
CA ASN A 343 25.93 13.75 -5.72
C ASN A 343 27.08 14.75 -5.68
N MET A 344 28.30 14.27 -5.38
CA MET A 344 29.51 15.07 -5.60
C MET A 344 29.90 15.02 -7.08
N ASN A 345 29.83 16.16 -7.78
CA ASN A 345 30.34 16.29 -9.14
C ASN A 345 31.74 16.94 -9.13
N SER A 346 32.79 16.16 -9.39
CA SER A 346 34.18 16.66 -9.39
C SER A 346 34.44 17.83 -10.36
N ASN A 347 33.56 18.08 -11.33
CA ASN A 347 33.69 19.11 -12.36
C ASN A 347 32.90 20.39 -12.06
N LYS A 348 32.05 20.42 -11.03
CA LYS A 348 31.39 21.64 -10.54
C LYS A 348 32.09 22.08 -9.25
N SER A 349 32.66 23.29 -9.24
CA SER A 349 33.35 23.83 -8.05
C SER A 349 32.49 23.91 -6.78
N ASN A 350 31.16 23.81 -6.94
CA ASN A 350 30.20 23.95 -5.86
C ASN A 350 29.40 22.67 -5.57
N SER A 351 29.51 21.56 -6.31
CA SER A 351 28.65 20.38 -6.05
C SER A 351 29.13 19.59 -4.83
N ASN A 352 28.57 19.94 -3.68
CA ASN A 352 28.64 19.14 -2.48
C ASN A 352 27.27 18.51 -2.24
N ARG A 353 27.28 17.32 -1.63
CA ARG A 353 26.05 16.74 -1.10
C ARG A 353 25.42 17.73 -0.12
N GLN A 354 24.12 17.94 -0.27
CA GLN A 354 23.36 18.91 0.49
C GLN A 354 22.88 18.25 1.77
N GLN A 355 23.57 18.52 2.87
CA GLN A 355 23.16 18.02 4.18
C GLN A 355 21.95 18.83 4.68
N LEU A 356 20.84 18.13 4.90
CA LEU A 356 19.55 18.69 5.27
C LEU A 356 18.97 17.90 6.46
N ARG A 357 18.16 18.57 7.28
CA ARG A 357 17.55 18.00 8.49
C ARG A 357 16.16 17.47 8.18
N PHE A 358 15.90 16.22 8.51
CA PHE A 358 14.60 15.59 8.27
C PHE A 358 14.00 15.07 9.57
N MET A 359 12.74 15.38 9.81
CA MET A 359 11.94 14.60 10.76
C MET A 359 11.65 13.23 10.13
N MET A 360 11.84 12.17 10.92
CA MET A 360 11.56 10.79 10.49
C MET A 360 10.15 10.47 10.98
N ASP A 361 9.15 10.66 10.15
CA ASP A 361 7.78 10.99 10.57
C ASP A 361 6.80 9.84 10.29
N THR A 362 6.36 9.16 11.35
CA THR A 362 5.35 8.09 11.27
C THR A 362 3.92 8.62 11.10
N GLY A 363 3.75 9.95 11.18
CA GLY A 363 2.51 10.69 11.03
C GLY A 363 2.28 11.25 9.61
N THR A 364 3.08 10.86 8.61
CA THR A 364 2.88 11.28 7.21
C THR A 364 3.30 10.19 6.22
N SER A 365 2.74 10.26 5.01
CA SER A 365 3.15 9.44 3.87
C SER A 365 4.10 10.14 2.91
N SER A 366 4.30 11.45 3.06
CA SER A 366 5.09 12.24 2.13
C SER A 366 6.56 12.30 2.53
N VAL A 367 7.46 12.15 1.55
CA VAL A 367 8.85 12.63 1.66
C VAL A 367 8.92 13.99 1.01
N TRP A 368 9.33 15.03 1.74
CA TRP A 368 9.39 16.39 1.21
C TRP A 368 10.53 17.19 1.80
N VAL A 369 10.95 18.24 1.09
CA VAL A 369 12.01 19.15 1.51
C VAL A 369 11.77 20.57 0.99
N ALA A 370 12.13 21.60 1.75
CA ALA A 370 12.04 22.99 1.31
C ALA A 370 12.92 23.24 0.07
N SER A 371 12.37 23.87 -0.97
CA SER A 371 13.09 24.20 -2.21
C SER A 371 13.88 25.49 -2.11
N SER A 372 14.98 25.60 -2.86
CA SER A 372 15.65 26.87 -3.13
C SER A 372 14.82 27.83 -3.97
N ASP A 373 13.86 27.30 -4.73
CA ASP A 373 12.90 28.11 -5.49
C ASP A 373 11.70 28.52 -4.62
N CYS A 374 11.69 28.14 -3.33
CA CYS A 374 10.58 28.47 -2.45
C CYS A 374 10.54 29.96 -2.11
N THR A 375 9.40 30.60 -2.40
CA THR A 375 9.21 32.05 -2.22
C THR A 375 8.50 32.43 -0.93
N SER A 376 7.95 31.45 -0.19
CA SER A 376 7.25 31.71 1.07
C SER A 376 8.22 32.15 2.16
N TRP A 377 7.75 33.00 3.09
CA TRP A 377 8.55 33.47 4.23
C TRP A 377 9.12 32.32 5.08
N ALA A 378 8.39 31.22 5.20
CA ALA A 378 8.82 30.07 5.99
C ALA A 378 10.08 29.40 5.48
N CYS A 379 10.29 29.40 4.17
CA CYS A 379 11.45 28.78 3.57
C CYS A 379 12.77 29.48 3.96
N GLN A 380 12.74 30.72 4.45
CA GLN A 380 13.94 31.43 4.91
C GLN A 380 14.49 30.89 6.24
N TYR A 381 13.71 30.08 6.96
CA TYR A 381 14.13 29.47 8.23
C TYR A 381 14.66 28.04 8.06
N HIS A 382 14.63 27.53 6.83
CA HIS A 382 15.04 26.19 6.46
C HIS A 382 16.28 26.25 5.58
N SER A 383 17.15 25.26 5.75
CA SER A 383 18.09 24.93 4.68
C SER A 383 17.28 24.40 3.50
N GLN A 384 17.66 24.80 2.30
CA GLN A 384 16.85 24.54 1.10
C GLN A 384 17.59 23.57 0.18
N TYR A 385 16.85 22.62 -0.37
CA TYR A 385 17.33 21.80 -1.47
C TYR A 385 17.44 22.66 -2.73
N ASP A 386 18.65 22.76 -3.25
CA ASP A 386 18.99 23.40 -4.52
C ASP A 386 19.49 22.34 -5.50
N LYS A 387 18.66 22.02 -6.50
CA LYS A 387 18.97 21.04 -7.55
C LYS A 387 20.26 21.35 -8.31
N ASN A 388 20.75 22.59 -8.34
CA ASN A 388 21.99 22.94 -9.06
C ASN A 388 23.24 22.28 -8.46
N TYR A 389 23.17 21.85 -7.20
CA TYR A 389 24.24 21.11 -6.52
C TYR A 389 24.34 19.64 -6.94
N SER A 390 23.29 19.09 -7.56
CA SER A 390 23.29 17.74 -8.12
C SER A 390 23.39 17.76 -9.65
N ASP A 391 23.89 16.68 -10.25
CA ASP A 391 23.72 16.39 -11.68
C ASP A 391 22.86 15.15 -11.95
N LYS A 392 22.45 14.46 -10.88
CA LYS A 392 21.57 13.28 -10.92
C LYS A 392 20.10 13.62 -10.78
N TRP A 393 19.79 14.86 -10.40
CA TRP A 393 18.41 15.28 -10.24
C TRP A 393 17.64 15.24 -11.57
N CYS A 394 16.34 14.95 -11.47
CA CYS A 394 15.39 15.04 -12.57
C CYS A 394 13.97 15.29 -12.03
N TYR A 395 13.03 15.65 -12.91
CA TYR A 395 11.61 15.63 -12.55
C TYR A 395 11.11 14.20 -12.60
N GLY A 396 10.28 13.79 -11.65
CA GLY A 396 9.61 12.48 -11.74
C GLY A 396 8.34 12.57 -12.59
N ASP A 397 7.93 11.43 -13.15
CA ASP A 397 6.69 11.25 -13.92
C ASP A 397 5.57 10.67 -13.02
N ASP A 398 4.32 11.08 -13.26
CA ASP A 398 3.11 10.66 -12.50
C ASP A 398 2.75 9.19 -12.70
N VAL A 399 3.18 8.60 -13.82
CA VAL A 399 2.78 7.24 -14.21
C VAL A 399 3.77 6.18 -13.69
N ILE A 400 5.04 6.54 -13.57
CA ILE A 400 6.12 5.66 -13.12
C ILE A 400 7.05 6.47 -12.21
N LEU A 401 6.80 6.39 -10.90
CA LEU A 401 7.45 7.13 -9.80
C LEU A 401 8.98 6.87 -9.64
N THR A 402 9.60 6.25 -10.65
CA THR A 402 11.05 5.95 -10.74
C THR A 402 11.66 6.39 -12.06
N GLN A 403 10.91 6.99 -12.98
CA GLN A 403 11.43 7.43 -14.28
C GLN A 403 11.74 8.92 -14.29
N CYS A 404 12.99 9.22 -14.63
CA CYS A 404 13.47 10.59 -14.83
C CYS A 404 12.87 11.19 -16.10
N SER A 405 12.06 12.20 -15.95
CA SER A 405 11.58 13.04 -17.04
C SER A 405 12.32 14.39 -17.08
N LYS A 406 12.58 14.87 -18.30
CA LYS A 406 13.03 16.23 -18.57
C LYS A 406 11.94 17.11 -19.21
N THR A 407 10.71 16.61 -19.34
CA THR A 407 9.62 17.33 -20.04
C THR A 407 8.89 18.37 -19.18
N GLY A 408 9.18 18.43 -17.88
CA GLY A 408 8.72 19.48 -16.96
C GLY A 408 8.38 18.93 -15.57
N PRO A 409 8.29 19.77 -14.53
CA PRO A 409 7.87 19.32 -13.20
C PRO A 409 6.40 18.92 -13.20
N HIS A 410 6.10 17.77 -12.59
CA HIS A 410 4.76 17.58 -12.06
C HIS A 410 4.61 18.43 -10.80
N ASN A 411 3.62 19.32 -10.81
CA ASN A 411 3.31 20.21 -9.69
C ASN A 411 2.07 19.70 -8.97
N GLY A 412 2.10 19.73 -7.65
CA GLY A 412 0.95 19.38 -6.85
C GLY A 412 0.87 20.19 -5.59
N SER A 413 -0.06 19.79 -4.72
CA SER A 413 -0.16 20.37 -3.40
C SER A 413 -0.58 19.33 -2.37
N SER A 414 0.00 19.40 -1.19
CA SER A 414 -0.20 18.43 -0.11
C SER A 414 -0.45 19.15 1.21
N GLU A 415 -1.21 18.52 2.09
CA GLU A 415 -1.52 19.02 3.43
C GLU A 415 -0.75 18.22 4.48
N LEU A 416 -0.23 18.88 5.51
CA LEU A 416 0.35 18.25 6.72
C LEU A 416 -0.52 18.56 7.93
N GLY A 417 -1.81 18.21 7.84
CA GLY A 417 -2.78 18.41 8.91
C GLY A 417 -2.78 19.86 9.44
N PRO A 418 -2.64 20.08 10.75
CA PRO A 418 -2.75 21.42 11.35
C PRO A 418 -1.60 22.36 10.96
N TRP A 419 -0.51 21.86 10.36
CA TRP A 419 0.59 22.69 9.87
C TRP A 419 0.24 23.50 8.64
N GLY A 420 -0.81 23.11 7.93
CA GLY A 420 -1.26 23.74 6.70
C GLY A 420 -0.85 22.94 5.48
N LYS A 421 -0.57 23.66 4.40
CA LYS A 421 -0.46 23.13 3.04
C LYS A 421 0.85 23.56 2.42
N PHE A 422 1.38 22.76 1.52
CA PHE A 422 2.52 23.14 0.69
C PHE A 422 2.30 22.75 -0.76
N ASP A 423 2.69 23.65 -1.66
CA ASP A 423 2.79 23.35 -3.08
C ASP A 423 4.16 22.74 -3.35
N TYR A 424 4.22 21.78 -4.26
CA TYR A 424 5.42 21.02 -4.52
C TYR A 424 5.68 20.74 -5.99
N ARG A 425 6.93 20.39 -6.29
CA ARG A 425 7.36 19.72 -7.51
C ARG A 425 7.80 18.30 -7.19
N TYR A 426 7.41 17.34 -8.02
CA TYR A 426 7.88 15.97 -7.88
C TYR A 426 9.30 15.83 -8.45
N MET A 427 10.23 15.40 -7.61
CA MET A 427 11.67 15.35 -7.91
C MET A 427 12.22 13.96 -7.62
N ILE A 428 13.29 13.60 -8.33
CA ILE A 428 14.12 12.45 -8.03
C ILE A 428 15.57 12.94 -7.96
N ASP A 429 16.31 12.52 -6.94
CA ASP A 429 17.75 12.78 -6.82
C ASP A 429 18.44 11.68 -5.98
N GLU A 430 19.76 11.70 -5.90
CA GLU A 430 20.54 10.82 -5.03
C GLU A 430 20.32 11.19 -3.55
N LEU A 431 20.15 10.19 -2.68
CA LEU A 431 20.10 10.32 -1.23
C LEU A 431 21.26 9.55 -0.61
N THR A 432 21.97 10.14 0.34
CA THR A 432 22.96 9.44 1.17
C THR A 432 22.46 9.35 2.60
N LEU A 433 22.34 8.11 3.08
CA LEU A 433 22.08 7.80 4.48
C LEU A 433 23.40 7.51 5.18
N SER A 434 23.78 8.35 6.15
CA SER A 434 24.98 8.11 6.97
C SER A 434 24.57 7.64 8.36
N GLY A 435 25.18 6.57 8.85
CA GLY A 435 24.72 5.95 10.08
C GLY A 435 25.50 4.72 10.51
N VAL A 436 24.93 3.99 11.48
CA VAL A 436 25.42 2.69 11.91
C VAL A 436 24.82 1.63 11.00
N ILE A 437 25.67 1.03 10.18
CA ILE A 437 25.34 -0.08 9.30
C ILE A 437 25.51 -1.38 10.10
N GLN A 438 24.45 -2.18 10.17
CA GLN A 438 24.45 -3.46 10.86
C GLN A 438 24.38 -4.60 9.85
N ASN A 439 25.43 -5.44 9.80
CA ASN A 439 25.53 -6.59 8.90
C ASN A 439 25.88 -7.82 9.72
N ASN A 440 24.96 -8.80 9.81
CA ASN A 440 25.20 -10.10 10.46
C ASN A 440 25.82 -9.97 11.86
N GLY A 441 25.30 -9.04 12.68
CA GLY A 441 25.78 -8.77 14.04
C GLY A 441 27.04 -7.90 14.15
N SER A 442 27.65 -7.51 13.03
CA SER A 442 28.72 -6.50 13.01
C SER A 442 28.13 -5.10 12.81
N GLN A 443 28.60 -4.13 13.59
CA GLN A 443 28.22 -2.71 13.47
C GLN A 443 29.40 -1.91 12.92
N LYS A 444 29.16 -1.12 11.87
CA LYS A 444 30.16 -0.22 11.30
C LYS A 444 29.54 1.14 11.01
N ILE A 445 30.25 2.21 11.34
CA ILE A 445 29.87 3.55 10.87
C ILE A 445 30.17 3.62 9.36
N GLY A 446 29.16 3.96 8.59
CA GLY A 446 29.28 4.06 7.14
C GLY A 446 28.17 4.89 6.53
N SER A 447 28.11 4.87 5.20
CA SER A 447 27.04 5.50 4.45
C SER A 447 26.53 4.56 3.37
N ILE A 448 25.22 4.64 3.13
CA ILE A 448 24.54 4.02 2.01
C ILE A 448 24.17 5.14 1.05
N GLN A 449 24.58 4.99 -0.20
CA GLN A 449 24.17 5.88 -1.28
C GLN A 449 23.00 5.24 -2.01
N TYR A 450 21.96 6.03 -2.21
CA TYR A 450 20.74 5.65 -2.89
C TYR A 450 20.54 6.55 -4.11
N ASP A 451 20.70 6.00 -5.31
CA ASP A 451 20.79 6.79 -6.54
C ASP A 451 19.44 7.38 -7.02
N VAL A 452 18.30 6.90 -6.49
CA VAL A 452 16.96 7.24 -7.01
C VAL A 452 15.98 7.52 -5.89
N MET A 453 16.16 8.59 -5.11
CA MET A 453 15.18 9.00 -4.11
C MET A 453 14.14 9.95 -4.71
N PRO A 454 12.87 9.51 -4.87
CA PRO A 454 11.78 10.43 -5.15
C PRO A 454 11.38 11.23 -3.91
N PHE A 455 11.02 12.49 -4.10
CA PHE A 455 10.54 13.38 -3.04
C PHE A 455 9.74 14.57 -3.59
N LEU A 456 9.01 15.22 -2.71
CA LEU A 456 8.27 16.45 -2.98
C LEU A 456 9.15 17.66 -2.62
N GLU A 457 9.62 18.38 -3.63
CA GLU A 457 10.31 19.64 -3.42
C GLU A 457 9.29 20.76 -3.19
N ALA A 458 9.19 21.26 -1.97
CA ALA A 458 8.20 22.26 -1.57
C ALA A 458 8.56 23.66 -2.09
N THR A 459 7.77 24.18 -3.03
CA THR A 459 7.95 25.51 -3.64
C THR A 459 7.16 26.61 -2.93
N GLN A 460 6.22 26.24 -2.06
CA GLN A 460 5.50 27.18 -1.21
C GLN A 460 5.07 26.50 0.07
N LEU A 461 5.34 27.09 1.23
CA LEU A 461 4.84 26.64 2.53
C LEU A 461 3.76 27.63 3.02
N ILE A 462 2.55 27.12 3.25
CA ILE A 462 1.38 27.90 3.64
C ILE A 462 0.98 27.45 5.05
N ASN A 463 1.12 28.36 6.02
CA ASN A 463 0.77 28.08 7.41
C ASN A 463 -0.70 27.68 7.56
N GLY A 464 -0.94 26.68 8.40
CA GLY A 464 -2.27 26.37 8.90
C GLY A 464 -2.82 27.52 9.74
N THR A 465 -4.13 27.70 9.71
CA THR A 465 -4.79 28.76 10.48
C THR A 465 -5.14 28.35 11.91
N ASN A 466 -5.09 27.06 12.24
CA ASN A 466 -5.44 26.51 13.55
C ASN A 466 -4.65 25.22 13.87
N PRO A 467 -4.08 25.08 15.08
CA PRO A 467 -4.07 26.07 16.17
C PRO A 467 -3.12 27.26 15.89
N PRO A 468 -3.27 28.42 16.58
CA PRO A 468 -2.58 29.69 16.27
C PRO A 468 -1.04 29.71 16.41
N ASN A 469 -0.41 28.55 16.53
CA ASN A 469 1.00 28.34 16.82
C ASN A 469 1.68 27.26 15.96
N THR A 470 1.00 26.67 14.97
CA THR A 470 1.62 25.80 13.96
C THR A 470 2.20 26.62 12.81
N ASN A 471 3.45 27.02 12.95
CA ASN A 471 4.17 27.78 11.93
C ASN A 471 5.31 26.94 11.34
N TRP A 472 5.36 26.86 10.00
CA TRP A 472 6.44 26.18 9.28
C TRP A 472 7.83 26.72 9.69
N ASN A 473 7.94 28.00 10.03
CA ASN A 473 9.18 28.65 10.48
C ASN A 473 9.77 28.03 11.76
N ASP A 474 8.92 27.35 12.54
CA ASP A 474 9.27 26.82 13.84
C ASP A 474 9.65 25.33 13.80
N LEU A 475 9.56 24.69 12.65
CA LEU A 475 10.08 23.34 12.49
C LEU A 475 11.60 23.33 12.63
N VAL A 476 12.11 22.33 13.36
CA VAL A 476 13.56 22.12 13.52
C VAL A 476 14.18 21.43 12.31
N ALA A 477 13.35 20.87 11.43
CA ALA A 477 13.73 20.14 10.24
C ALA A 477 13.39 20.94 8.98
N ASP A 478 14.20 20.73 7.94
CA ASP A 478 14.10 21.34 6.61
C ASP A 478 13.09 20.58 5.71
N GLY A 479 12.66 19.41 6.15
CA GLY A 479 11.74 18.51 5.46
C GLY A 479 11.27 17.36 6.34
N SER A 480 10.53 16.42 5.75
CA SER A 480 10.07 15.19 6.42
C SER A 480 10.35 13.96 5.56
N MET A 481 10.65 12.85 6.22
CA MET A 481 10.79 11.51 5.66
C MET A 481 9.64 10.66 6.21
N GLY A 482 8.59 10.46 5.40
CA GLY A 482 7.43 9.68 5.81
C GLY A 482 7.76 8.21 6.10
N VAL A 483 7.24 7.72 7.23
CA VAL A 483 7.28 6.32 7.69
C VAL A 483 5.83 5.85 7.95
N PRO A 484 4.95 5.85 6.93
CA PRO A 484 3.53 5.52 7.11
C PRO A 484 3.32 4.01 7.30
N SER A 485 2.15 3.62 7.84
CA SER A 485 1.75 2.21 8.06
C SER A 485 1.42 1.46 6.78
N ASN A 486 1.02 2.20 5.75
CA ASN A 486 0.87 1.75 4.38
C ASN A 486 1.63 2.71 3.46
N ASP A 487 2.06 2.25 2.29
CA ASP A 487 2.67 3.14 1.31
C ASP A 487 1.59 3.51 0.27
N PRO A 488 0.88 4.64 0.43
CA PRO A 488 -0.20 5.00 -0.48
C PRO A 488 0.30 5.41 -1.87
N PHE A 489 1.59 5.72 -2.01
CA PHE A 489 2.20 6.14 -3.26
C PHE A 489 3.39 5.24 -3.55
N ILE A 490 3.15 4.16 -4.29
CA ILE A 490 4.13 3.13 -4.66
C ILE A 490 5.49 3.78 -4.95
N ASN A 491 6.52 3.41 -4.18
CA ASN A 491 7.91 3.87 -4.35
C ASN A 491 8.25 5.30 -3.91
N THR A 492 7.44 6.00 -3.12
CA THR A 492 7.82 7.34 -2.63
C THR A 492 8.42 7.36 -1.23
N THR A 493 8.10 6.39 -0.38
CA THR A 493 8.59 6.38 1.00
C THR A 493 10.02 5.88 1.08
N LEU A 494 10.76 6.35 2.10
CA LEU A 494 12.13 5.88 2.34
C LEU A 494 12.15 4.36 2.62
N VAL A 495 11.20 3.88 3.43
CA VAL A 495 11.16 2.47 3.86
C VAL A 495 10.93 1.52 2.69
N SER A 496 9.93 1.80 1.84
CA SER A 496 9.65 0.93 0.70
C SER A 496 10.81 0.88 -0.28
N ASN A 497 11.51 1.99 -0.49
CA ASN A 497 12.68 2.02 -1.37
C ASN A 497 13.88 1.26 -0.79
N LEU A 498 14.17 1.42 0.51
CA LEU A 498 15.25 0.68 1.17
C LEU A 498 14.99 -0.83 1.16
N TYR A 499 13.76 -1.24 1.43
CA TYR A 499 13.36 -2.65 1.39
C TYR A 499 13.45 -3.23 -0.04
N ARG A 500 12.84 -2.56 -1.02
CA ARG A 500 12.82 -2.99 -2.43
C ARG A 500 14.22 -3.18 -3.01
N LEU A 501 15.16 -2.32 -2.63
CA LEU A 501 16.55 -2.40 -3.10
C LEU A 501 17.44 -3.34 -2.29
N GLY A 502 16.90 -4.05 -1.30
CA GLY A 502 17.67 -4.97 -0.48
C GLY A 502 18.64 -4.28 0.50
N TYR A 503 18.45 -3.00 0.80
CA TYR A 503 19.16 -2.31 1.89
C TYR A 503 18.57 -2.60 3.28
N MET A 504 17.39 -3.22 3.31
CA MET A 504 16.75 -3.77 4.50
C MET A 504 16.32 -5.19 4.21
N GLN A 505 16.64 -6.12 5.10
CA GLN A 505 16.16 -7.50 5.00
C GLN A 505 14.70 -7.60 5.46
N ASP A 506 14.37 -6.93 6.55
CA ASP A 506 13.02 -6.91 7.14
C ASP A 506 12.40 -5.52 6.97
N LYS A 507 11.11 -5.45 6.62
CA LYS A 507 10.38 -4.18 6.53
C LYS A 507 9.94 -3.72 7.93
N VAL A 508 10.92 -3.40 8.77
CA VAL A 508 10.75 -2.96 10.16
C VAL A 508 11.46 -1.63 10.36
N VAL A 509 10.84 -0.72 11.12
CA VAL A 509 11.49 0.51 11.57
C VAL A 509 11.35 0.63 13.08
N SER A 510 12.38 1.04 13.79
CA SER A 510 12.32 1.25 15.24
C SER A 510 12.88 2.58 15.67
N TYR A 511 12.33 3.11 16.76
CA TYR A 511 12.70 4.41 17.31
C TYR A 511 13.12 4.30 18.76
N TYR A 512 14.22 4.98 19.06
CA TYR A 512 14.66 5.32 20.40
C TYR A 512 14.88 6.83 20.44
N THR A 513 14.12 7.57 21.22
CA THR A 513 14.41 8.99 21.49
C THR A 513 14.51 9.22 22.99
N SER A 514 15.45 10.06 23.42
CA SER A 514 15.62 10.42 24.83
C SER A 514 15.97 11.89 25.02
N LYS A 515 15.02 12.64 25.58
CA LYS A 515 15.26 14.04 25.98
C LYS A 515 16.32 14.14 27.08
N ASP A 516 16.36 13.19 28.01
CA ASP A 516 17.31 13.20 29.13
C ASP A 516 18.76 13.08 28.66
N TYR A 517 18.98 12.39 27.54
CA TYR A 517 20.31 12.18 26.96
C TYR A 517 20.57 13.03 25.72
N SER A 518 19.60 13.85 25.29
CA SER A 518 19.64 14.62 24.04
C SER A 518 20.08 13.79 22.83
N ARG A 519 19.73 12.50 22.80
CA ARG A 519 20.12 11.53 21.78
C ARG A 519 18.93 10.68 21.37
N GLY A 520 18.87 10.34 20.09
CA GLY A 520 17.94 9.37 19.56
C GLY A 520 18.54 8.60 18.41
N GLU A 521 17.78 7.64 17.91
CA GLU A 521 18.10 6.83 16.75
C GLU A 521 16.80 6.33 16.14
N VAL A 522 16.75 6.32 14.80
CA VAL A 522 15.80 5.51 14.04
C VAL A 522 16.60 4.40 13.35
N ILE A 523 16.11 3.16 13.42
CA ILE A 523 16.73 2.02 12.73
C ILE A 523 15.76 1.52 11.67
N PHE A 524 16.21 1.53 10.43
CA PHE A 524 15.52 0.92 9.29
C PHE A 524 16.08 -0.49 9.10
N GLY A 525 15.22 -1.50 9.07
CA GLY A 525 15.59 -2.90 8.87
C GLY A 525 15.82 -3.69 10.15
N GLY A 526 15.61 -3.10 11.33
CA GLY A 526 15.93 -3.79 12.57
C GLY A 526 15.53 -3.08 13.86
N VAL A 527 15.97 -3.68 14.97
CA VAL A 527 15.73 -3.24 16.34
C VAL A 527 17.02 -3.35 17.15
N ASP A 528 17.18 -2.51 18.17
CA ASP A 528 18.30 -2.56 19.10
C ASP A 528 17.81 -3.01 20.48
N GLN A 529 17.97 -4.31 20.75
CA GLN A 529 17.59 -4.93 22.02
C GLN A 529 18.34 -4.38 23.23
N SER A 530 19.48 -3.70 23.04
CA SER A 530 20.18 -3.07 24.16
C SER A 530 19.47 -1.82 24.70
N LYS A 531 18.49 -1.30 23.96
CA LYS A 531 17.79 -0.03 24.26
C LYS A 531 16.42 -0.21 24.88
N TYR A 532 15.94 -1.44 25.08
CA TYR A 532 14.64 -1.71 25.69
C TYR A 532 14.65 -3.01 26.50
N ASP A 533 13.76 -3.10 27.48
CA ASP A 533 13.55 -4.31 28.27
C ASP A 533 12.70 -5.30 27.46
N PRO A 534 13.27 -6.42 26.99
CA PRO A 534 12.54 -7.36 26.15
C PRO A 534 11.35 -8.00 26.86
N SER A 535 11.35 -8.05 28.20
CA SER A 535 10.23 -8.60 28.97
C SER A 535 9.01 -7.68 29.01
N SER A 536 9.20 -6.41 28.66
CA SER A 536 8.14 -5.39 28.59
C SER A 536 7.60 -5.16 27.17
N LEU A 537 8.17 -5.84 26.17
CA LEU A 537 7.80 -5.65 24.77
C LEU A 537 6.44 -6.30 24.48
N GLU A 538 5.48 -5.48 24.05
CA GLU A 538 4.16 -5.91 23.61
C GLU A 538 3.88 -5.43 22.19
N PHE A 539 3.24 -6.28 21.38
CA PHE A 539 2.85 -5.97 20.00
C PHE A 539 1.33 -5.78 19.89
N PHE A 540 0.96 -4.70 19.21
CA PHE A 540 -0.41 -4.29 18.93
C PHE A 540 -0.63 -4.38 17.43
N ASP A 541 -1.55 -5.22 16.99
CA ASP A 541 -1.86 -5.35 15.57
C ASP A 541 -2.47 -4.05 15.04
N LEU A 542 -2.18 -3.74 13.78
CA LEU A 542 -2.94 -2.74 13.03
C LEU A 542 -4.35 -3.28 12.82
N ASP A 543 -5.28 -2.79 13.65
CA ASP A 543 -6.64 -3.27 13.73
C ASP A 543 -7.44 -2.85 12.47
N PRO A 544 -7.99 -3.79 11.68
CA PRO A 544 -8.77 -3.48 10.48
C PRO A 544 -10.02 -2.62 10.76
N ASP A 545 -10.61 -2.75 11.94
CA ASP A 545 -11.72 -1.89 12.39
C ASP A 545 -11.22 -0.49 12.74
N VAL A 546 -10.06 -0.35 13.39
CA VAL A 546 -9.41 0.97 13.56
C VAL A 546 -9.18 1.62 12.20
N ALA A 547 -8.58 0.88 11.27
CA ALA A 547 -8.28 1.38 9.93
C ALA A 547 -9.55 1.81 9.18
N SER A 548 -10.55 0.92 9.09
CA SER A 548 -11.75 1.15 8.27
C SER A 548 -12.79 2.08 8.90
N LYS A 549 -12.93 2.08 10.24
CA LYS A 549 -13.99 2.85 10.94
C LYS A 549 -13.51 4.18 11.49
N ILE A 550 -12.21 4.35 11.72
CA ILE A 550 -11.64 5.58 12.28
C ILE A 550 -10.70 6.25 11.26
N LEU A 551 -9.62 5.58 10.89
CA LEU A 551 -8.54 6.26 10.17
C LEU A 551 -8.92 6.63 8.73
N THR A 552 -9.54 5.71 7.99
CA THR A 552 -9.96 5.95 6.61
C THR A 552 -11.04 7.04 6.50
N PRO A 553 -12.12 7.04 7.31
CA PRO A 553 -13.10 8.14 7.31
C PRO A 553 -12.48 9.50 7.65
N ASN A 554 -11.46 9.51 8.50
CA ASN A 554 -10.70 10.72 8.86
C ASN A 554 -9.58 11.05 7.87
N GLN A 555 -9.44 10.32 6.76
CA GLN A 555 -8.40 10.52 5.73
C GLN A 555 -6.96 10.43 6.27
N VAL A 556 -6.75 9.62 7.31
CA VAL A 556 -5.45 9.39 7.97
C VAL A 556 -5.10 7.90 8.04
N SER A 557 -5.49 7.13 7.02
CA SER A 557 -5.24 5.68 6.92
C SER A 557 -3.76 5.30 6.91
N TYR A 558 -2.86 6.27 6.71
CA TYR A 558 -1.41 6.10 6.77
C TYR A 558 -0.85 6.04 8.20
N LEU A 559 -1.66 6.32 9.23
CA LEU A 559 -1.20 6.25 10.62
C LEU A 559 -1.10 4.81 11.13
N TRP A 560 -0.22 4.62 12.12
CA TRP A 560 -0.01 3.35 12.82
C TRP A 560 -1.04 3.14 13.95
N GLY A 561 -2.31 2.95 13.56
CA GLY A 561 -3.42 2.86 14.50
C GLY A 561 -3.52 1.53 15.23
N THR A 562 -3.58 1.61 16.56
CA THR A 562 -3.83 0.51 17.49
C THR A 562 -5.05 0.81 18.35
N LYS A 563 -5.62 -0.18 19.05
CA LYS A 563 -6.85 -0.01 19.82
C LYS A 563 -6.58 0.57 21.23
N LEU A 564 -7.11 1.77 21.49
CA LEU A 564 -7.13 2.37 22.83
C LEU A 564 -8.45 2.05 23.53
N VAL A 565 -8.37 1.27 24.61
CA VAL A 565 -9.57 0.81 25.33
C VAL A 565 -9.89 1.62 26.59
N GLY A 566 -8.91 2.37 27.10
CA GLY A 566 -9.11 3.19 28.29
C GLY A 566 -8.04 4.26 28.48
N VAL A 567 -8.42 5.31 29.20
CA VAL A 567 -7.49 6.28 29.78
C VAL A 567 -7.86 6.50 31.23
N SER A 568 -6.91 6.47 32.16
CA SER A 568 -7.21 6.67 33.57
C SER A 568 -6.25 7.64 34.27
N THR A 569 -6.72 8.23 35.35
CA THR A 569 -5.88 8.97 36.30
C THR A 569 -6.22 8.54 37.73
N ALA A 570 -5.28 8.67 38.67
CA ALA A 570 -5.53 8.33 40.07
C ALA A 570 -6.65 9.18 40.69
N ALA A 571 -6.85 10.41 40.17
CA ALA A 571 -7.86 11.34 40.65
C ALA A 571 -9.29 11.06 40.15
N ARG A 572 -9.45 10.46 38.95
CA ARG A 572 -10.76 10.27 38.31
C ARG A 572 -11.12 8.79 38.03
N GLY A 573 -10.22 7.85 38.30
CA GLY A 573 -10.41 6.45 37.92
C GLY A 573 -10.37 6.26 36.40
N PRO A 574 -10.77 5.08 35.88
CA PRO A 574 -10.75 4.79 34.46
C PRO A 574 -11.88 5.50 33.69
N ILE A 575 -11.50 6.23 32.64
CA ILE A 575 -12.36 6.62 31.53
C ILE A 575 -12.36 5.42 30.57
N SER A 576 -13.36 4.55 30.70
CA SER A 576 -13.57 3.45 29.74
C SER A 576 -13.86 4.04 28.37
N LEU A 577 -13.21 3.57 27.31
CA LEU A 577 -13.51 3.98 25.93
C LEU A 577 -14.31 2.91 25.17
N THR A 578 -14.33 1.68 25.69
CA THR A 578 -15.21 0.62 25.20
C THR A 578 -16.68 0.91 25.54
N ASN A 579 -17.52 1.04 24.51
CA ASN A 579 -18.98 1.27 24.60
C ASN A 579 -19.41 2.58 25.27
N ASN A 580 -18.53 3.58 25.35
CA ASN A 580 -18.78 4.74 26.21
C ASN A 580 -19.81 5.72 25.62
N THR A 581 -21.03 5.71 26.17
CA THR A 581 -22.09 6.69 25.93
C THR A 581 -21.77 8.08 26.50
N GLU A 582 -20.84 8.20 27.45
CA GLU A 582 -20.50 9.45 28.15
C GLU A 582 -19.72 10.45 27.25
N LEU A 583 -18.76 9.94 26.46
CA LEU A 583 -18.08 10.75 25.44
C LEU A 583 -18.71 10.58 24.04
N GLY A 584 -19.49 9.51 23.83
CA GLY A 584 -20.07 9.14 22.55
C GLY A 584 -19.01 8.69 21.53
N LEU A 585 -17.89 8.16 22.01
CA LEU A 585 -16.77 7.67 21.19
C LEU A 585 -16.79 6.14 21.24
N PRO A 586 -17.36 5.44 20.24
CA PRO A 586 -17.56 3.99 20.29
C PRO A 586 -16.27 3.19 20.17
N TYR A 587 -15.21 3.80 19.65
CA TYR A 587 -13.92 3.18 19.38
C TYR A 587 -12.86 4.30 19.28
N VAL A 588 -11.65 4.12 19.82
CA VAL A 588 -10.58 5.13 19.75
C VAL A 588 -9.28 4.48 19.27
N ALA A 589 -8.64 5.11 18.28
CA ALA A 589 -7.33 4.72 17.79
C ALA A 589 -6.22 5.38 18.60
N PHE A 590 -5.19 4.64 19.00
CA PHE A 590 -3.92 5.20 19.46
C PHE A 590 -2.87 5.06 18.36
N CYS A 591 -2.24 6.18 17.99
CA CYS A 591 -1.25 6.24 16.92
C CYS A 591 0.05 6.89 17.42
N PRO A 592 1.15 6.13 17.59
CA PRO A 592 2.46 6.73 17.83
C PRO A 592 2.92 7.54 16.60
N ASP A 593 3.31 8.79 16.85
CA ASP A 593 3.61 9.77 15.80
C ASP A 593 4.92 10.51 16.11
N SER A 594 5.99 10.10 15.44
CA SER A 594 7.31 10.72 15.62
C SER A 594 7.42 12.14 15.07
N GLY A 595 6.46 12.60 14.24
CA GLY A 595 6.35 13.98 13.73
C GLY A 595 5.69 14.94 14.72
N SER A 596 4.97 14.44 15.72
CA SER A 596 4.33 15.26 16.77
C SER A 596 5.22 15.41 18.00
N SER A 597 5.22 16.57 18.66
CA SER A 597 5.85 16.75 19.99
C SER A 597 4.91 16.56 21.17
N ARG A 598 3.65 16.19 20.94
CA ARG A 598 2.59 16.18 21.96
C ARG A 598 1.64 15.00 21.83
N PHE A 599 0.82 14.82 22.87
CA PHE A 599 -0.43 14.12 22.71
C PHE A 599 -1.41 15.02 21.96
N LYS A 600 -1.97 14.52 20.86
CA LYS A 600 -2.95 15.24 20.04
C LYS A 600 -4.15 14.35 19.73
N GLY A 601 -5.33 14.88 19.52
CA GLY A 601 -6.45 14.00 19.16
C GLY A 601 -7.82 14.62 19.24
N ASP A 602 -8.82 13.75 19.34
CA ASP A 602 -10.22 14.11 19.50
C ASP A 602 -10.41 15.13 20.63
N VAL A 603 -11.06 16.25 20.33
CA VAL A 603 -11.23 17.37 21.26
C VAL A 603 -11.96 16.96 22.54
N LYS A 604 -12.93 16.03 22.48
CA LYS A 604 -13.67 15.57 23.65
C LYS A 604 -12.81 14.67 24.52
N LEU A 605 -12.06 13.76 23.89
CA LEU A 605 -11.12 12.90 24.61
C LEU A 605 -10.04 13.74 25.31
N ILE A 606 -9.45 14.69 24.61
CA ILE A 606 -8.43 15.58 25.17
C ILE A 606 -8.99 16.42 26.32
N ALA A 607 -10.18 17.02 26.15
CA ALA A 607 -10.83 17.78 27.22
C ALA A 607 -11.11 16.90 28.46
N ALA A 608 -11.53 15.65 28.25
CA ALA A 608 -11.75 14.70 29.35
C ALA A 608 -10.46 14.38 30.10
N ILE A 609 -9.35 14.17 29.39
CA ILE A 609 -8.01 13.92 29.97
C ILE A 609 -7.54 15.16 30.74
N LYS A 610 -7.60 16.36 30.14
CA LYS A 610 -7.24 17.62 30.82
C LYS A 610 -8.03 17.81 32.10
N THR A 611 -9.34 17.56 32.05
CA THR A 611 -10.23 17.67 33.21
C THR A 611 -9.85 16.66 34.29
N ALA A 612 -9.47 15.44 33.90
CA ALA A 612 -9.03 14.40 34.83
C ALA A 612 -7.67 14.70 35.50
N ILE A 613 -6.82 15.51 34.86
CA ILE A 613 -5.53 15.93 35.41
C ILE A 613 -5.68 17.20 36.27
N THR A 614 -6.40 18.19 35.77
CA THR A 614 -6.37 19.57 36.29
C THR A 614 -7.66 20.02 36.96
N GLY A 615 -8.75 19.28 36.80
CA GLY A 615 -10.11 19.72 37.16
C GLY A 615 -10.76 20.67 36.15
N SER A 616 -10.08 20.96 35.02
CA SER A 616 -10.55 21.86 33.96
C SER A 616 -10.12 21.34 32.57
N ASP A 617 -10.83 21.74 31.52
CA ASP A 617 -10.48 21.44 30.12
C ASP A 617 -9.50 22.45 29.51
N GLN A 618 -9.12 23.49 30.26
CA GLN A 618 -8.29 24.59 29.79
C GLN A 618 -6.82 24.19 29.65
N ASP A 619 -6.11 24.90 28.78
CA ASP A 619 -4.66 24.80 28.68
C ASP A 619 -3.99 25.23 30.00
N LEU A 620 -2.98 24.49 30.41
CA LEU A 620 -2.28 24.72 31.67
C LEU A 620 -0.78 24.91 31.44
N THR A 621 -0.26 25.99 32.02
CA THR A 621 1.19 26.26 32.11
C THR A 621 1.56 26.46 33.57
N VAL A 622 2.62 25.78 34.02
CA VAL A 622 3.23 25.97 35.34
C VAL A 622 4.70 26.36 35.19
N PHE A 623 5.27 27.00 36.20
CA PHE A 623 6.60 27.63 36.10
C PHE A 623 7.67 26.95 36.98
N SER A 624 7.33 25.88 37.69
CA SER A 624 8.30 25.09 38.46
C SER A 624 8.04 23.59 38.30
N SER A 625 9.09 22.78 38.40
CA SER A 625 8.97 21.31 38.37
C SER A 625 8.14 20.82 39.55
N GLN A 626 8.26 21.44 40.73
CA GLN A 626 7.44 21.09 41.89
C GLN A 626 5.95 21.30 41.62
N ALA A 627 5.57 22.39 40.94
CA ALA A 627 4.18 22.65 40.57
C ALA A 627 3.67 21.74 39.43
N ARG A 628 4.57 21.16 38.63
CA ARG A 628 4.25 20.12 37.64
C ARG A 628 4.06 18.76 38.31
N ASP A 629 4.91 18.42 39.26
CA ASP A 629 4.99 17.07 39.82
C ASP A 629 3.85 16.75 40.81
N VAL A 630 3.00 17.72 41.16
CA VAL A 630 1.79 17.49 41.97
C VAL A 630 0.65 16.83 41.19
N PHE A 631 0.72 16.82 39.85
CA PHE A 631 -0.34 16.23 39.04
C PHE A 631 -0.27 14.70 39.05
N THR A 632 -1.40 14.05 38.77
CA THR A 632 -1.52 12.59 38.72
C THR A 632 -0.89 12.02 37.44
N ASN A 633 -0.37 10.80 37.53
CA ASN A 633 -0.05 10.01 36.33
C ASN A 633 -1.30 9.80 35.46
N VAL A 634 -1.07 9.67 34.16
CA VAL A 634 -2.06 9.22 33.17
C VAL A 634 -1.68 7.80 32.75
N VAL A 635 -2.66 6.92 32.68
CA VAL A 635 -2.49 5.54 32.19
C VAL A 635 -3.23 5.40 30.88
N LEU A 636 -2.53 4.96 29.84
CA LEU A 636 -3.10 4.61 28.53
C LEU A 636 -3.22 3.09 28.45
N SER A 637 -4.44 2.58 28.31
CA SER A 637 -4.73 1.15 28.25
C SER A 637 -4.95 0.73 26.80
N LEU A 638 -4.03 -0.07 26.27
CA LEU A 638 -4.04 -0.56 24.89
C LEU A 638 -4.37 -2.07 24.86
N GLU A 639 -5.18 -2.51 23.91
CA GLU A 639 -5.50 -3.93 23.74
C GLU A 639 -4.56 -4.54 22.69
N ASN A 640 -3.79 -5.55 23.08
CA ASN A 640 -2.86 -6.25 22.19
C ASN A 640 -3.57 -7.29 21.31
N SER A 641 -2.82 -7.91 20.40
CA SER A 641 -3.33 -8.94 19.46
C SER A 641 -3.93 -10.18 20.13
N LYS A 642 -3.66 -10.39 21.42
CA LYS A 642 -4.19 -11.50 22.23
C LYS A 642 -5.46 -11.10 23.00
N GLY A 643 -5.96 -9.86 22.80
CA GLY A 643 -7.08 -9.30 23.57
C GLY A 643 -6.71 -8.93 25.01
N SER A 644 -5.42 -8.91 25.36
CA SER A 644 -4.96 -8.50 26.69
C SER A 644 -4.81 -6.99 26.73
N VAL A 645 -5.19 -6.38 27.85
CA VAL A 645 -5.04 -4.94 28.08
C VAL A 645 -3.70 -4.67 28.75
N ILE A 646 -2.91 -3.80 28.14
CA ILE A 646 -1.58 -3.40 28.59
C ILE A 646 -1.63 -1.90 28.95
N ASP A 647 -1.15 -1.57 30.14
CA ASP A 647 -1.18 -0.22 30.69
C ASP A 647 0.18 0.47 30.51
N TYR A 648 0.16 1.63 29.85
CA TYR A 648 1.31 2.52 29.70
C TYR A 648 1.14 3.75 30.57
N VAL A 649 2.01 3.89 31.57
CA VAL A 649 1.94 4.99 32.53
C VAL A 649 2.83 6.15 32.05
N VAL A 650 2.24 7.34 31.92
CA VAL A 650 2.97 8.59 31.68
C VAL A 650 2.80 9.54 32.87
N THR A 651 3.94 9.95 33.43
CA THR A 651 4.05 10.81 34.61
C THR A 651 3.97 12.29 34.24
N PRO A 652 3.74 13.21 35.20
CA PRO A 652 3.76 14.65 34.93
C PRO A 652 5.03 15.15 34.25
N ALA A 653 6.19 14.59 34.61
CA ALA A 653 7.46 14.91 33.97
C ALA A 653 7.50 14.53 32.48
N GLN A 654 6.70 13.54 32.07
CA GLN A 654 6.68 12.98 30.72
C GLN A 654 5.59 13.61 29.83
N TYR A 655 4.45 14.02 30.39
CA TYR A 655 3.38 14.63 29.60
C TYR A 655 3.31 16.17 29.69
N PHE A 656 4.15 16.83 30.50
CA PHE A 656 4.39 18.27 30.38
C PHE A 656 5.59 18.53 29.49
N GLN A 657 5.42 19.42 28.51
CA GLN A 657 6.50 19.88 27.65
C GLN A 657 7.23 21.05 28.31
N THR A 658 8.55 20.99 28.35
CA THR A 658 9.40 22.05 28.88
C THR A 658 9.80 23.04 27.78
N PHE A 659 9.64 24.33 28.07
CA PHE A 659 10.10 25.44 27.24
C PHE A 659 10.93 26.42 28.07
N PRO A 660 11.87 27.16 27.47
CA PRO A 660 12.45 28.33 28.11
C PRO A 660 11.35 29.35 28.46
N ASN A 661 11.47 30.00 29.61
CA ASN A 661 10.56 31.08 29.98
C ASN A 661 10.82 32.30 29.09
N ASP A 662 9.78 32.81 28.44
CA ASP A 662 9.83 33.96 27.52
C ASP A 662 9.96 35.32 28.25
N GLY A 663 9.79 35.34 29.57
CA GLY A 663 9.85 36.54 30.39
C GLY A 663 8.67 37.49 30.24
N LEU A 664 7.62 37.11 29.50
CA LEU A 664 6.42 37.93 29.31
C LEU A 664 5.55 37.96 30.58
N ASN A 665 5.63 36.91 31.40
CA ASN A 665 4.89 36.84 32.65
C ASN A 665 5.68 37.47 33.81
N THR A 666 5.37 38.72 34.15
CA THR A 666 6.04 39.47 35.22
C THR A 666 5.91 38.82 36.61
N LYS A 667 4.93 37.92 36.81
CA LYS A 667 4.78 37.13 38.04
C LYS A 667 5.88 36.06 38.17
N TYR A 668 6.40 35.55 37.06
CA TYR A 668 7.39 34.49 37.00
C TYR A 668 8.61 34.95 36.21
N PRO A 669 9.50 35.75 36.83
CA PRO A 669 10.65 36.30 36.13
C PRO A 669 11.67 35.21 35.79
N VAL A 670 12.33 35.34 34.64
CA VAL A 670 13.22 34.33 34.03
C VAL A 670 14.38 33.93 34.95
N ASP A 671 14.90 34.85 35.76
CA ASP A 671 15.99 34.62 36.72
C ASP A 671 15.61 33.61 37.82
N LYS A 672 14.31 33.52 38.16
CA LYS A 672 13.79 32.61 39.19
C LYS A 672 13.10 31.39 38.59
N PHE A 673 12.51 31.55 37.41
CA PHE A 673 11.77 30.51 36.71
C PHE A 673 12.31 30.42 35.29
N PRO A 674 13.47 29.78 35.06
CA PRO A 674 14.09 29.74 33.74
C PRO A 674 13.28 28.92 32.72
N ASN A 675 12.39 28.05 33.20
CA ASN A 675 11.58 27.17 32.39
C ASN A 675 10.09 27.35 32.68
N MET A 676 9.27 27.15 31.65
CA MET A 676 7.84 26.93 31.75
C MET A 676 7.50 25.50 31.31
N TYR A 677 6.48 24.93 31.93
CA TYR A 677 6.01 23.57 31.68
C TYR A 677 4.57 23.66 31.21
N VAL A 678 4.32 23.27 29.96
CA VAL A 678 3.01 23.34 29.32
C VAL A 678 2.42 21.93 29.24
N LEU A 679 1.15 21.77 29.63
CA LEU A 679 0.45 20.50 29.55
C LEU A 679 0.39 20.01 28.09
N GLY A 680 0.93 18.82 27.83
CA GLY A 680 1.17 18.32 26.47
C GLY A 680 0.02 17.59 25.80
N PHE A 681 -1.23 17.86 26.19
CA PHE A 681 -2.44 17.29 25.57
C PHE A 681 -3.18 18.36 24.77
N HIS A 682 -3.36 18.18 23.47
CA HIS A 682 -3.95 19.18 22.57
C HIS A 682 -5.07 18.61 21.72
N GLY A 683 -6.22 19.29 21.69
CA GLY A 683 -7.30 18.95 20.78
C GLY A 683 -6.92 19.32 19.35
N LEU A 684 -7.26 18.47 18.39
CA LEU A 684 -7.18 18.78 16.96
C LEU A 684 -8.54 19.36 16.52
N GLU A 685 -8.65 20.68 16.52
CA GLU A 685 -9.80 21.35 15.92
C GLU A 685 -9.65 21.33 14.39
N SER A 686 -10.46 20.53 13.69
CA SER A 686 -10.51 20.62 12.23
C SER A 686 -11.49 21.71 11.81
N SER A 687 -11.05 22.56 10.88
CA SER A 687 -11.94 23.47 10.13
C SER A 687 -12.76 22.74 9.06
N SER A 688 -12.39 21.50 8.72
CA SER A 688 -13.13 20.58 7.86
C SER A 688 -13.87 19.53 8.68
N SER A 689 -14.94 18.96 8.14
CA SER A 689 -15.70 17.85 8.74
C SER A 689 -14.94 16.52 8.87
N SER A 690 -13.62 16.49 8.65
CA SER A 690 -12.75 15.30 8.60
C SER A 690 -11.66 15.28 9.69
N GLY A 691 -11.83 16.00 10.79
CA GLY A 691 -10.85 16.01 11.89
C GLY A 691 -10.56 14.63 12.45
N ALA A 692 -9.45 14.50 13.19
CA ALA A 692 -8.99 13.28 13.86
C ALA A 692 -9.93 12.84 15.01
N GLN A 693 -11.21 12.66 14.70
CA GLN A 693 -12.24 12.15 15.58
C GLN A 693 -11.86 10.75 16.02
N ASN A 694 -12.09 10.41 17.27
CA ASN A 694 -11.76 9.07 17.78
C ASN A 694 -10.27 8.68 17.62
N VAL A 695 -9.33 9.64 17.53
CA VAL A 695 -7.88 9.36 17.49
C VAL A 695 -7.19 10.02 18.67
N LEU A 696 -6.24 9.31 19.28
CA LEU A 696 -5.23 9.83 20.18
C LEU A 696 -3.84 9.56 19.59
N ILE A 697 -3.15 10.62 19.21
CA ILE A 697 -1.79 10.60 18.73
C ILE A 697 -0.83 10.69 19.91
N GLY A 698 0.08 9.72 20.02
CA GLY A 698 1.17 9.70 20.99
C GLY A 698 2.47 10.23 20.37
N GLY A 699 2.70 11.54 20.47
CA GLY A 699 3.91 12.17 19.94
C GLY A 699 5.18 11.89 20.74
N SER A 700 6.18 12.77 20.62
CA SER A 700 7.46 12.66 21.33
C SER A 700 7.29 12.55 22.85
N LEU A 701 6.28 13.17 23.48
CA LEU A 701 6.04 12.98 24.93
C LEU A 701 5.74 11.52 25.32
N PHE A 702 5.19 10.73 24.38
CA PHE A 702 5.08 9.29 24.53
C PHE A 702 6.36 8.58 24.11
N MET A 703 6.81 8.80 22.87
CA MET A 703 7.94 8.06 22.28
C MET A 703 9.30 8.33 22.95
N ASP A 704 9.47 9.47 23.64
CA ASP A 704 10.67 9.76 24.43
C ASP A 704 10.78 8.88 25.68
N ASN A 705 9.75 8.07 25.99
CA ASN A 705 9.68 7.23 27.18
C ASN A 705 9.58 5.73 26.87
N PHE A 706 9.25 5.38 25.63
CA PHE A 706 9.05 4.01 25.20
C PHE A 706 9.84 3.74 23.92
N TYR A 707 10.46 2.58 23.85
CA TYR A 707 11.00 2.09 22.59
C TYR A 707 9.84 1.64 21.72
N THR A 708 9.82 2.07 20.45
CA THR A 708 8.71 1.78 19.53
C THR A 708 9.21 1.09 18.27
N ILE A 709 8.48 0.08 17.83
CA ILE A 709 8.79 -0.75 16.66
C ILE A 709 7.58 -0.69 15.73
N PHE A 710 7.82 -0.42 14.47
CA PHE A 710 6.83 -0.34 13.40
C PHE A 710 7.11 -1.48 12.43
N ASN A 711 6.33 -2.54 12.55
CA ASN A 711 6.46 -3.74 11.72
C ASN A 711 5.45 -3.66 10.58
N TYR A 712 5.93 -3.53 9.34
CA TYR A 712 5.05 -3.34 8.20
C TYR A 712 4.26 -4.62 7.89
N PRO A 713 3.05 -4.49 7.29
CA PRO A 713 2.25 -5.64 6.94
C PRO A 713 2.98 -6.55 5.93
N VAL A 714 3.23 -7.79 6.33
CA VAL A 714 3.50 -8.91 5.41
C VAL A 714 2.22 -9.74 5.37
N ALA A 715 1.63 -9.94 4.19
CA ALA A 715 0.33 -10.62 4.04
C ALA A 715 -0.83 -10.00 4.87
N GLY A 716 -0.86 -8.66 4.98
CA GLY A 716 -2.01 -7.93 5.56
C GLY A 716 -2.05 -7.79 7.08
N ARG A 717 -0.96 -8.14 7.80
CA ARG A 717 -0.87 -7.93 9.26
C ARG A 717 0.37 -7.11 9.62
N GLY A 718 0.21 -5.81 9.81
CA GLY A 718 1.23 -4.95 10.41
C GLY A 718 1.01 -4.84 11.92
N SER A 719 2.02 -4.36 12.64
CA SER A 719 1.92 -4.18 14.10
C SER A 719 2.81 -3.07 14.62
N VAL A 720 2.44 -2.49 15.76
CA VAL A 720 3.28 -1.61 16.56
C VAL A 720 3.77 -2.36 17.79
N GLY A 721 5.08 -2.48 17.96
CA GLY A 721 5.71 -2.93 19.20
C GLY A 721 6.01 -1.75 20.12
N ILE A 722 5.72 -1.89 21.41
CA ILE A 722 6.05 -0.88 22.42
C ILE A 722 6.72 -1.58 23.59
N ALA A 723 7.84 -1.04 24.05
CA ALA A 723 8.59 -1.57 25.19
C ALA A 723 9.08 -0.45 26.11
N SER A 724 9.31 -0.79 27.37
CA SER A 724 10.02 0.08 28.31
C SER A 724 11.47 0.24 27.84
N ARG A 725 11.94 1.48 27.78
CA ARG A 725 13.30 1.80 27.41
C ARG A 725 14.30 1.39 28.51
N ILE A 726 15.48 0.91 28.10
CA ILE A 726 16.68 0.80 28.95
C ILE A 726 17.54 2.05 28.73
N GLN A 727 18.11 2.57 29.82
CA GLN A 727 18.91 3.81 29.85
C GLN A 727 20.20 3.72 29.04
#